data_AF-A0A672FYP7-F1
#
_entry.id   AF-A0A672FYP7-F1
#
_cell.length_a   1.000
_cell.length_b   1.000
_cell.length_c   1.000
_cell.angle_alpha   90.00
_cell.angle_beta   90.00
_cell.angle_gamma   90.00
#
_symmetry.space_group_name_H-M   'P 1'
#
loop_
_entity.id
_entity.type
_entity.pdbx_description
1 polymer ?
#
loop_
_entity_poly.entity_id
_entity_poly.type
_entity_poly.pdbx_seq_one_letter_code
_entity_poly.pdbx_strand_id
1 'polypeptide(L)'
;MGLERFGVKARGTVAFLARSFLCTVGLLLTFSPSVCEAFNLDVENPSVYSGPEGSYFGYAVDFYLSDSAGASVVIGAPKANTRQVNVIEGGSVFYCPWSLSQSDCHTIEFDTAGDRTVLLNDTEHQADFKSHQWFGATVRSHGDTILACAPLYSWRTEQDVPRSDATGTCYLSVQNFTRFVEYAPCRSEISDPLGQGYCQGGFSADFTMDGKVVLGGPGSYFWQGQVISAQKEDIIKAYYPGYFMQAVEGQIQTKQLDAKHDDSYRGYSIAVGEFSGDQEEVATTDINSDGMTDLLVGAPMLMVRSSDGRLEEMGRVYVYLQRGPLDLEPRLPHLTGTQVFGRFGSTIAPLGDLNLDGFNDVAISSPFGGEDRQGLVYIYNGYSDGLREKPSQVITGQWAAGRIPASFGFALRGAKDLDMNGYPDLIVGAFGVNKAVLYRSRPIVNTTASLTVYPTMINPEEKNCVVTSGNGSIPVSCVNLSFCISAEGKHLPSNLGEPVEVRLDSLKHKQKGAVKRALFLDSQLPSLQRSVRVRHGERVCNHTKIYLKDEKDFRDKLSPIFVALNFSLDPKAAADSHSLRPILNYQTASVIEQKAQILLDCGEDNICVPDLKLSVHGDRKEVYLGDDNSLTLTFNARNEGEGGAYESELYVVLPPEADYSGIARNNESLTQLTCTYVNENQTRYLSCDLGNPMKAGTNVRQLLAVFLNCTFSSLPHKLKFILAGLVQSRKEIKNENNSHSEAVSYKLEVVVQADVILQGVSRPDKVFFPAANWKATRSYAVEQDVGPAVEHIYELLNNGPSRLGDTVLELRCPLSLQGHALLYPLEFSTKGPINCTADRNMNHRNLKVSNCHARVTGSNGAKSESEDLYLLPRWLSCSNVECWTLQCNVGLLEKGTTAILNVRSRIWAETFTEVYTTGQLQVLKSTILFFIFARLPQVVTPVVWNKPDIENSVPLWIIILAILAGLLLLALLIYVLYRFGFFKRSLPYGTAMEKAQLKPQAASEA
;
A
#
# COMPACT_ATOMS: atom_id res chain seq x y z
N MET A 1 -55.95 -30.37 -69.07
CA MET A 1 -57.15 -29.74 -68.48
C MET A 1 -57.13 -30.02 -67.00
N GLY A 2 -57.05 -28.95 -66.18
CA GLY A 2 -57.34 -28.88 -64.72
C GLY A 2 -56.59 -29.83 -63.78
N LEU A 3 -56.11 -29.44 -62.61
CA LEU A 3 -55.99 -28.15 -61.93
C LEU A 3 -55.05 -28.44 -60.73
N GLU A 4 -54.14 -27.50 -60.43
CA GLU A 4 -53.49 -27.23 -59.12
C GLU A 4 -52.72 -28.38 -58.42
N ARG A 5 -51.40 -28.55 -58.63
CA ARG A 5 -50.20 -27.75 -58.20
C ARG A 5 -50.05 -27.56 -56.68
N PHE A 6 -48.90 -27.84 -56.06
CA PHE A 6 -47.75 -28.71 -56.31
C PHE A 6 -47.07 -28.78 -54.93
N GLY A 7 -46.88 -30.00 -54.40
CA GLY A 7 -46.19 -30.23 -53.13
C GLY A 7 -44.70 -29.89 -53.23
N VAL A 8 -44.16 -29.24 -52.19
CA VAL A 8 -42.74 -28.97 -52.06
C VAL A 8 -42.05 -30.12 -51.31
N LYS A 9 -41.08 -30.72 -52.00
CA LYS A 9 -40.13 -31.71 -51.50
C LYS A 9 -38.99 -31.06 -50.70
N ALA A 10 -38.73 -31.64 -49.53
CA ALA A 10 -37.44 -32.07 -48.96
C ALA A 10 -36.12 -31.37 -49.35
N ARG A 11 -35.37 -30.90 -48.33
CA ARG A 11 -34.09 -31.50 -47.85
C ARG A 11 -33.50 -30.69 -46.68
N GLY A 12 -32.88 -31.36 -45.70
CA GLY A 12 -31.82 -30.74 -44.89
C GLY A 12 -31.84 -30.97 -43.37
N THR A 13 -31.89 -32.23 -42.93
CA THR A 13 -31.42 -32.64 -41.60
C THR A 13 -29.89 -32.41 -41.48
N VAL A 14 -29.43 -32.23 -40.23
CA VAL A 14 -28.02 -32.19 -39.77
C VAL A 14 -27.33 -30.80 -39.79
N ALA A 15 -27.80 -29.87 -38.94
CA ALA A 15 -27.01 -28.67 -38.59
C ALA A 15 -27.12 -28.23 -37.11
N PHE A 16 -27.77 -29.00 -36.23
CA PHE A 16 -28.03 -28.56 -34.83
C PHE A 16 -27.40 -29.43 -33.72
N LEU A 17 -26.61 -30.47 -34.07
CA LEU A 17 -25.90 -31.30 -33.08
C LEU A 17 -24.39 -31.04 -33.00
N ALA A 18 -23.81 -30.20 -33.88
CA ALA A 18 -22.37 -29.92 -33.90
C ALA A 18 -21.94 -28.70 -33.05
N ARG A 19 -22.88 -27.92 -32.49
CA ARG A 19 -22.57 -26.76 -31.63
C ARG A 19 -22.55 -27.05 -30.13
N SER A 20 -23.03 -28.22 -29.70
CA SER A 20 -23.04 -28.62 -28.29
C SER A 20 -21.77 -29.38 -27.86
N PHE A 21 -20.99 -29.91 -28.81
CA PHE A 21 -19.80 -30.73 -28.53
C PHE A 21 -18.46 -29.97 -28.66
N LEU A 22 -18.48 -28.72 -29.14
CA LEU A 22 -17.27 -27.86 -29.20
C LEU A 22 -17.14 -26.90 -28.01
N CYS A 23 -18.23 -26.60 -27.30
CA CYS A 23 -18.15 -25.90 -26.00
C CYS A 23 -17.63 -26.81 -24.87
N THR A 24 -17.72 -28.13 -25.02
CA THR A 24 -17.22 -29.11 -24.03
C THR A 24 -15.74 -29.44 -24.19
N VAL A 25 -15.12 -29.12 -25.33
CA VAL A 25 -13.67 -29.25 -25.54
C VAL A 25 -12.93 -27.90 -25.35
N GLY A 26 -13.65 -26.78 -25.42
CA GLY A 26 -13.13 -25.43 -25.13
C GLY A 26 -13.09 -25.04 -23.64
N LEU A 27 -13.70 -25.83 -22.74
CA LEU A 27 -13.77 -25.55 -21.31
C LEU A 27 -12.94 -26.49 -20.42
N LEU A 28 -12.18 -27.44 -21.00
CA LEU A 28 -11.37 -28.42 -20.27
C LEU A 28 -9.85 -28.24 -20.42
N LEU A 29 -9.37 -27.17 -21.07
CA LEU A 29 -7.93 -26.90 -21.25
C LEU A 29 -7.52 -25.42 -21.07
N THR A 30 -8.36 -24.61 -20.44
CA THR A 30 -7.95 -23.26 -19.98
C THR A 30 -8.27 -23.17 -18.49
N PHE A 31 -7.31 -22.66 -17.71
CA PHE A 31 -7.13 -22.88 -16.27
C PHE A 31 -6.55 -24.25 -15.88
N SER A 32 -5.33 -24.53 -16.35
CA SER A 32 -4.36 -25.08 -15.40
C SER A 32 -4.33 -24.12 -14.20
N PRO A 33 -4.60 -24.57 -12.96
CA PRO A 33 -4.29 -23.75 -11.81
C PRO A 33 -2.80 -23.43 -11.94
N SER A 34 -2.44 -22.17 -11.78
CA SER A 34 -1.08 -21.83 -11.39
C SER A 34 -0.81 -22.71 -10.18
N VAL A 35 -0.06 -23.80 -10.37
CA VAL A 35 0.53 -24.52 -9.25
C VAL A 35 1.34 -23.44 -8.58
N CYS A 36 0.82 -22.92 -7.46
CA CYS A 36 1.58 -22.05 -6.60
C CYS A 36 2.78 -22.91 -6.21
N GLU A 37 3.92 -22.68 -6.84
CA GLU A 37 5.18 -23.18 -6.33
C GLU A 37 5.28 -22.64 -4.91
N ALA A 38 5.15 -23.54 -3.94
CA ALA A 38 5.44 -23.22 -2.56
C ALA A 38 6.90 -22.74 -2.52
N PHE A 39 7.20 -21.52 -2.06
CA PHE A 39 8.59 -21.03 -2.08
C PHE A 39 9.48 -21.82 -1.13
N ASN A 40 8.97 -22.20 0.05
CA ASN A 40 9.55 -23.24 0.90
C ASN A 40 8.63 -23.81 2.00
N LEU A 41 7.47 -23.24 2.34
CA LEU A 41 6.56 -23.88 3.31
C LEU A 41 5.88 -25.11 2.70
N ASP A 42 6.00 -26.28 3.36
CA ASP A 42 5.41 -27.54 2.90
C ASP A 42 3.88 -27.54 3.05
N VAL A 43 3.19 -27.44 1.92
CA VAL A 43 1.72 -27.51 1.83
C VAL A 43 1.20 -28.90 1.49
N GLU A 44 2.08 -29.87 1.16
CA GLU A 44 1.67 -31.23 0.80
C GLU A 44 1.34 -32.06 2.04
N ASN A 45 2.17 -32.00 3.08
CA ASN A 45 2.00 -32.79 4.31
C ASN A 45 2.05 -31.93 5.60
N PRO A 46 1.18 -30.93 5.76
CA PRO A 46 1.13 -30.14 6.99
C PRO A 46 0.55 -30.94 8.16
N SER A 47 0.93 -30.59 9.38
CA SER A 47 0.34 -31.19 10.59
C SER A 47 -0.97 -30.46 10.94
N VAL A 48 -2.08 -31.19 11.00
CA VAL A 48 -3.41 -30.64 11.26
C VAL A 48 -3.89 -31.03 12.66
N TYR A 49 -4.22 -30.02 13.45
CA TYR A 49 -4.80 -30.15 14.80
C TYR A 49 -6.29 -29.85 14.77
N SER A 50 -7.06 -30.57 15.57
CA SER A 50 -8.52 -30.49 15.61
C SER A 50 -9.03 -30.34 17.03
N GLY A 51 -9.94 -29.40 17.25
CA GLY A 51 -10.63 -29.23 18.52
C GLY A 51 -12.10 -29.65 18.48
N PRO A 52 -12.81 -29.53 19.61
CA PRO A 52 -14.24 -29.79 19.69
C PRO A 52 -15.06 -28.90 18.75
N GLU A 53 -16.16 -29.42 18.21
CA GLU A 53 -17.03 -28.65 17.31
C GLU A 53 -17.66 -27.45 18.03
N GLY A 54 -17.65 -26.28 17.38
CA GLY A 54 -18.23 -25.05 17.92
C GLY A 54 -17.39 -24.34 18.99
N SER A 55 -16.24 -24.92 19.38
CA SER A 55 -15.35 -24.37 20.40
C SER A 55 -14.51 -23.18 19.93
N TYR A 56 -14.47 -22.93 18.61
CA TYR A 56 -13.58 -21.97 17.97
C TYR A 56 -12.10 -22.30 18.19
N PHE A 57 -11.77 -23.59 18.27
CA PHE A 57 -10.39 -24.04 18.31
C PHE A 57 -9.57 -23.51 17.12
N GLY A 58 -8.45 -22.84 17.40
CA GLY A 58 -7.66 -22.13 16.39
C GLY A 58 -7.96 -20.63 16.31
N TYR A 59 -8.71 -20.08 17.28
CA TYR A 59 -8.95 -18.63 17.37
C TYR A 59 -7.69 -17.86 17.77
N ALA A 60 -6.86 -18.47 18.62
CA ALA A 60 -5.51 -18.02 18.94
C ALA A 60 -4.57 -19.22 18.84
N VAL A 61 -3.34 -18.97 18.38
CA VAL A 61 -2.30 -19.99 18.25
C VAL A 61 -0.98 -19.39 18.72
N ASP A 62 -0.12 -20.21 19.33
CA ASP A 62 1.27 -19.85 19.61
C ASP A 62 2.17 -21.09 19.72
N PHE A 63 3.47 -20.91 19.53
CA PHE A 63 4.45 -21.95 19.79
C PHE A 63 4.70 -22.09 21.29
N TYR A 64 5.03 -23.29 21.76
CA TYR A 64 5.50 -23.51 23.13
C TYR A 64 6.75 -24.40 23.10
N LEU A 65 7.90 -23.77 23.34
CA LEU A 65 9.21 -24.39 23.35
C LEU A 65 9.82 -24.19 24.75
N SER A 66 9.72 -25.22 25.60
CA SER A 66 10.31 -25.22 26.95
C SER A 66 11.48 -26.19 26.97
N ASP A 67 12.58 -25.86 27.67
CA ASP A 67 13.80 -26.70 27.75
C ASP A 67 13.54 -28.14 28.24
N SER A 68 12.38 -28.37 28.86
CA SER A 68 11.95 -29.63 29.46
C SER A 68 10.78 -30.31 28.71
N ALA A 69 10.17 -29.62 27.75
CA ALA A 69 9.07 -30.14 26.94
C ALA A 69 9.49 -30.22 25.47
N GLY A 70 9.12 -31.30 24.78
CA GLY A 70 9.28 -31.37 23.33
C GLY A 70 8.55 -30.23 22.62
N ALA A 71 8.97 -29.93 21.40
CA ALA A 71 8.38 -28.86 20.59
C ALA A 71 6.86 -29.03 20.49
N SER A 72 6.11 -27.98 20.82
CA SER A 72 4.66 -28.06 20.99
C SER A 72 3.97 -26.79 20.54
N VAL A 73 2.66 -26.89 20.33
CA VAL A 73 1.80 -25.77 19.95
C VAL A 73 0.71 -25.60 21.01
N VAL A 74 0.37 -24.35 21.32
CA VAL A 74 -0.76 -24.01 22.18
C VAL A 74 -1.86 -23.32 21.38
N ILE A 75 -3.10 -23.77 21.59
CA ILE A 75 -4.23 -23.37 20.76
C ILE A 75 -5.41 -22.94 21.65
N GLY A 76 -5.87 -21.72 21.44
CA GLY A 76 -7.04 -21.16 22.10
C GLY A 76 -8.35 -21.60 21.45
N ALA A 77 -9.34 -21.90 22.29
CA ALA A 77 -10.69 -22.28 21.91
C ALA A 77 -11.71 -21.55 22.82
N PRO A 78 -12.02 -20.28 22.54
CA PRO A 78 -12.76 -19.40 23.45
C PRO A 78 -14.20 -19.84 23.74
N LYS A 79 -14.77 -20.73 22.94
CA LYS A 79 -16.13 -21.27 23.14
C LYS A 79 -16.15 -22.73 23.61
N ALA A 80 -15.00 -23.29 23.97
CA ALA A 80 -14.94 -24.66 24.50
C ALA A 80 -15.73 -24.79 25.81
N ASN A 81 -16.44 -25.92 25.95
CA ASN A 81 -17.00 -26.30 27.25
C ASN A 81 -15.90 -26.88 28.13
N THR A 82 -15.96 -26.58 29.43
CA THR A 82 -14.96 -26.99 30.42
C THR A 82 -15.59 -27.87 31.49
N ARG A 83 -14.77 -28.31 32.46
CA ARG A 83 -15.23 -29.06 33.64
C ARG A 83 -15.69 -28.15 34.78
N GLN A 84 -15.69 -26.84 34.59
CA GLN A 84 -16.09 -25.87 35.61
C GLN A 84 -17.57 -26.04 35.93
N VAL A 85 -17.90 -26.06 37.21
CA VAL A 85 -19.27 -26.27 37.69
C VAL A 85 -20.13 -25.06 37.33
N ASN A 86 -21.29 -25.30 36.71
CA ASN A 86 -22.27 -24.28 36.29
C ASN A 86 -21.75 -23.22 35.30
N VAL A 87 -20.66 -23.50 34.57
CA VAL A 87 -20.10 -22.60 33.55
C VAL A 87 -20.36 -23.16 32.16
N ILE A 88 -20.96 -22.35 31.28
CA ILE A 88 -21.28 -22.72 29.88
C ILE A 88 -20.33 -21.96 28.95
N GLU A 89 -19.73 -22.67 27.98
CA GLU A 89 -18.79 -22.08 27.00
C GLU A 89 -17.74 -21.16 27.67
N GLY A 90 -17.16 -21.62 28.80
CA GLY A 90 -16.16 -20.85 29.54
C GLY A 90 -14.89 -20.59 28.73
N GLY A 91 -14.61 -21.40 27.71
CA GLY A 91 -13.42 -21.33 26.88
C GLY A 91 -12.24 -22.11 27.48
N SER A 92 -11.29 -22.50 26.63
CA SER A 92 -10.13 -23.28 27.06
C SER A 92 -8.91 -23.10 26.17
N VAL A 93 -7.76 -23.57 26.65
CA VAL A 93 -6.50 -23.61 25.90
C VAL A 93 -6.01 -25.06 25.85
N PHE A 94 -5.57 -25.46 24.67
CA PHE A 94 -5.09 -26.81 24.38
C PHE A 94 -3.58 -26.80 24.19
N TYR A 95 -2.91 -27.78 24.77
CA TYR A 95 -1.52 -28.15 24.55
C TYR A 95 -1.46 -29.30 23.54
N CYS A 96 -0.75 -29.08 22.44
CA CYS A 96 -0.63 -30.04 21.35
C CYS A 96 0.86 -30.35 21.12
N PRO A 97 1.37 -31.46 21.69
CA PRO A 97 2.71 -31.94 21.39
C PRO A 97 2.88 -32.15 19.89
N TRP A 98 4.01 -31.73 19.33
CA TRP A 98 4.31 -32.03 17.94
C TRP A 98 5.07 -33.36 17.82
N SER A 99 4.61 -34.20 16.91
CA SER A 99 5.34 -35.36 16.42
C SER A 99 4.90 -35.68 15.00
N LEU A 100 5.72 -36.41 14.24
CA LEU A 100 5.41 -36.80 12.86
C LEU A 100 4.16 -37.69 12.73
N SER A 101 3.72 -38.36 13.81
CA SER A 101 2.64 -39.36 13.78
C SER A 101 1.43 -39.04 14.65
N GLN A 102 1.49 -38.02 15.52
CA GLN A 102 0.44 -37.72 16.50
C GLN A 102 0.15 -36.21 16.51
N SER A 103 -1.14 -35.88 16.43
CA SER A 103 -1.67 -34.51 16.53
C SER A 103 -2.71 -34.38 17.65
N ASP A 104 -2.62 -35.25 18.66
CA ASP A 104 -3.51 -35.22 19.81
C ASP A 104 -3.24 -33.97 20.64
N CYS A 105 -4.32 -33.30 21.02
CA CYS A 105 -4.30 -32.11 21.86
C CYS A 105 -4.97 -32.39 23.19
N HIS A 106 -4.40 -31.87 24.27
CA HIS A 106 -4.93 -32.01 25.62
C HIS A 106 -5.25 -30.64 26.20
N THR A 107 -6.34 -30.56 26.95
CA THR A 107 -6.75 -29.31 27.60
C THR A 107 -5.82 -28.97 28.76
N ILE A 108 -5.40 -27.71 28.87
CA ILE A 108 -4.67 -27.18 30.02
C ILE A 108 -5.71 -26.66 31.04
N GLU A 109 -5.73 -27.24 32.23
CA GLU A 109 -6.68 -26.86 33.28
C GLU A 109 -6.17 -25.66 34.10
N PHE A 110 -6.30 -24.45 33.55
CA PHE A 110 -5.91 -23.20 34.23
C PHE A 110 -6.78 -22.89 35.47
N ASP A 111 -8.09 -23.11 35.36
CA ASP A 111 -9.07 -22.90 36.42
C ASP A 111 -10.16 -23.97 36.33
N THR A 112 -10.34 -24.72 37.42
CA THR A 112 -11.39 -25.75 37.54
C THR A 112 -12.57 -25.27 38.39
N ALA A 113 -12.45 -24.11 39.05
CA ALA A 113 -13.51 -23.55 39.86
C ALA A 113 -14.59 -22.88 38.98
N GLY A 114 -15.85 -23.01 39.41
CA GLY A 114 -16.96 -22.25 38.85
C GLY A 114 -16.95 -20.79 39.31
N ASP A 115 -18.12 -20.16 39.27
CA ASP A 115 -18.29 -18.78 39.72
C ASP A 115 -18.05 -18.66 41.24
N ARG A 116 -17.27 -17.67 41.66
CA ARG A 116 -16.98 -17.30 43.05
C ARG A 116 -18.12 -16.46 43.63
N THR A 117 -18.33 -16.55 44.94
CA THR A 117 -19.30 -15.73 45.67
C THR A 117 -18.62 -14.77 46.64
N VAL A 118 -19.28 -13.66 46.94
CA VAL A 118 -18.90 -12.66 47.94
C VAL A 118 -20.07 -12.43 48.90
N LEU A 119 -19.78 -12.24 50.18
CA LEU A 119 -20.77 -11.89 51.20
C LEU A 119 -20.93 -10.36 51.25
N LEU A 120 -22.09 -9.85 50.84
CA LEU A 120 -22.46 -8.44 51.01
C LEU A 120 -23.74 -8.38 51.86
N ASN A 121 -23.72 -7.60 52.94
CA ASN A 121 -24.86 -7.46 53.87
C ASN A 121 -25.45 -8.81 54.34
N ASP A 122 -24.58 -9.76 54.73
CA ASP A 122 -24.94 -11.12 55.18
C ASP A 122 -25.66 -12.00 54.13
N THR A 123 -25.65 -11.59 52.86
CA THR A 123 -26.16 -12.36 51.73
C THR A 123 -25.04 -12.73 50.76
N GLU A 124 -24.98 -14.02 50.39
CA GLU A 124 -24.08 -14.47 49.34
C GLU A 124 -24.55 -13.98 47.98
N HIS A 125 -23.65 -13.34 47.26
CA HIS A 125 -23.85 -12.89 45.91
C HIS A 125 -22.77 -13.46 45.01
N GLN A 126 -23.14 -13.81 43.78
CA GLN A 126 -22.19 -14.16 42.74
C GLN A 126 -21.28 -12.96 42.45
N ALA A 127 -19.97 -13.19 42.51
CA ALA A 127 -18.94 -12.17 42.40
C ALA A 127 -18.37 -12.13 40.97
N ASP A 128 -18.14 -13.28 40.34
CA ASP A 128 -17.70 -13.36 38.95
C ASP A 128 -18.62 -14.21 38.06
N PHE A 129 -18.56 -13.96 36.76
CA PHE A 129 -19.37 -14.64 35.75
C PHE A 129 -18.45 -15.18 34.67
N LYS A 130 -18.24 -16.50 34.68
CA LYS A 130 -17.30 -17.19 33.79
C LYS A 130 -17.98 -17.79 32.55
N SER A 131 -19.31 -17.89 32.53
CA SER A 131 -20.04 -18.36 31.36
C SER A 131 -19.86 -17.40 30.18
N HIS A 132 -19.50 -17.91 29.00
CA HIS A 132 -19.19 -17.14 27.80
C HIS A 132 -18.08 -16.09 27.98
N GLN A 133 -17.16 -16.27 28.91
CA GLN A 133 -16.06 -15.33 29.19
C GLN A 133 -14.98 -15.28 28.08
N TRP A 134 -15.03 -16.20 27.12
CA TRP A 134 -14.08 -16.31 26.00
C TRP A 134 -12.63 -16.61 26.44
N PHE A 135 -12.44 -17.49 27.43
CA PHE A 135 -11.10 -17.88 27.86
C PHE A 135 -10.34 -18.61 26.74
N GLY A 136 -9.13 -18.14 26.43
CA GLY A 136 -8.34 -18.62 25.28
C GLY A 136 -8.57 -17.81 24.00
N ALA A 137 -9.26 -16.66 24.07
CA ALA A 137 -9.33 -15.72 22.95
C ALA A 137 -7.97 -15.08 22.62
N THR A 138 -7.11 -14.95 23.64
CA THR A 138 -5.72 -14.53 23.51
C THR A 138 -4.84 -15.58 24.19
N VAL A 139 -3.80 -16.03 23.49
CA VAL A 139 -2.80 -16.98 24.00
C VAL A 139 -1.42 -16.50 23.58
N ARG A 140 -0.50 -16.39 24.54
CA ARG A 140 0.91 -16.04 24.31
C ARG A 140 1.84 -16.89 25.15
N SER A 141 3.00 -17.25 24.63
CA SER A 141 4.04 -17.94 25.39
C SER A 141 5.31 -17.09 25.55
N HIS A 142 6.00 -17.28 26.68
CA HIS A 142 7.34 -16.74 26.92
C HIS A 142 8.10 -17.68 27.85
N GLY A 143 9.14 -18.34 27.33
CA GLY A 143 9.86 -19.38 28.06
C GLY A 143 8.95 -20.54 28.50
N ASP A 144 8.92 -20.82 29.80
CA ASP A 144 8.09 -21.86 30.42
C ASP A 144 6.67 -21.41 30.79
N THR A 145 6.30 -20.18 30.40
CA THR A 145 5.09 -19.51 30.84
C THR A 145 4.11 -19.31 29.68
N ILE A 146 2.83 -19.55 29.93
CA ILE A 146 1.75 -19.26 28.97
C ILE A 146 0.75 -18.30 29.61
N LEU A 147 0.46 -17.21 28.91
CA LEU A 147 -0.60 -16.27 29.23
C LEU A 147 -1.83 -16.62 28.38
N ALA A 148 -2.97 -16.81 29.04
CA ALA A 148 -4.26 -17.02 28.38
C ALA A 148 -5.31 -16.07 28.97
N CYS A 149 -6.11 -15.43 28.12
CA CYS A 149 -7.07 -14.41 28.58
C CYS A 149 -8.52 -14.72 28.22
N ALA A 150 -9.42 -14.19 29.04
CA ALA A 150 -10.87 -14.19 28.92
C ALA A 150 -11.39 -12.74 28.87
N PRO A 151 -11.44 -12.11 27.68
CA PRO A 151 -11.76 -10.68 27.58
C PRO A 151 -13.21 -10.34 27.94
N LEU A 152 -14.14 -11.32 27.88
CA LEU A 152 -15.55 -11.14 28.23
C LEU A 152 -15.89 -11.61 29.64
N TYR A 153 -14.87 -11.99 30.43
CA TYR A 153 -15.04 -12.23 31.86
C TYR A 153 -15.66 -10.99 32.52
N SER A 154 -16.72 -11.22 33.28
CA SER A 154 -17.44 -10.15 33.96
C SER A 154 -17.31 -10.27 35.47
N TRP A 155 -17.21 -9.11 36.11
CA TRP A 155 -17.02 -8.97 37.55
C TRP A 155 -18.12 -8.10 38.14
N ARG A 156 -18.65 -8.53 39.29
CA ARG A 156 -19.56 -7.73 40.11
C ARG A 156 -18.78 -6.88 41.07
N THR A 157 -18.98 -5.57 41.00
CA THR A 157 -18.37 -4.62 41.94
C THR A 157 -18.93 -4.80 43.36
N GLU A 158 -18.13 -4.53 44.38
CA GLU A 158 -18.55 -4.58 45.80
C GLU A 158 -19.45 -3.39 46.21
N GLN A 159 -20.01 -2.66 45.24
CA GLN A 159 -20.88 -1.50 45.47
C GLN A 159 -22.33 -1.92 45.76
N ASP A 160 -23.06 -1.06 46.47
CA ASP A 160 -24.48 -1.29 46.87
C ASP A 160 -25.42 -1.55 45.68
N VAL A 161 -25.11 -1.00 44.49
CA VAL A 161 -25.82 -1.28 43.24
C VAL A 161 -24.99 -2.24 42.40
N PRO A 162 -25.36 -3.52 42.30
CA PRO A 162 -24.55 -4.49 41.58
C PRO A 162 -24.61 -4.23 40.08
N ARG A 163 -23.43 -4.04 39.47
CA ARG A 163 -23.24 -4.07 38.02
C ARG A 163 -22.26 -5.20 37.71
N SER A 164 -22.58 -5.97 36.67
CA SER A 164 -21.69 -6.98 36.12
C SER A 164 -21.02 -6.38 34.90
N ASP A 165 -19.80 -5.88 35.08
CA ASP A 165 -19.06 -5.19 34.02
C ASP A 165 -17.95 -6.10 33.47
N ALA A 166 -17.76 -6.06 32.15
CA ALA A 166 -16.82 -6.92 31.42
C ALA A 166 -15.37 -6.43 31.57
N THR A 167 -14.83 -6.63 32.77
CA THR A 167 -13.47 -6.18 33.13
C THR A 167 -12.37 -6.96 32.41
N GLY A 168 -12.62 -8.24 32.09
CA GLY A 168 -11.62 -9.16 31.53
C GLY A 168 -10.64 -9.70 32.58
N THR A 169 -10.10 -10.90 32.34
CA THR A 169 -9.09 -11.53 33.21
C THR A 169 -8.12 -12.37 32.37
N CYS A 170 -6.90 -12.58 32.87
CA CYS A 170 -5.93 -13.49 32.29
C CYS A 170 -5.38 -14.45 33.33
N TYR A 171 -4.84 -15.57 32.87
CA TYR A 171 -4.15 -16.55 33.69
C TYR A 171 -2.77 -16.83 33.12
N LEU A 172 -1.77 -16.89 34.00
CA LEU A 172 -0.42 -17.36 33.70
C LEU A 172 -0.26 -18.80 34.20
N SER A 173 0.14 -19.69 33.31
CA SER A 173 0.73 -20.98 33.64
C SER A 173 2.22 -20.77 33.88
N VAL A 174 2.75 -21.19 35.02
CA VAL A 174 4.19 -21.11 35.32
C VAL A 174 4.74 -22.49 35.65
N GLN A 175 6.05 -22.69 35.47
CA GLN A 175 6.73 -23.96 35.77
C GLN A 175 6.10 -25.14 35.02
N ASN A 176 5.87 -25.02 33.71
CA ASN A 176 5.25 -26.04 32.84
C ASN A 176 3.92 -26.62 33.40
N PHE A 177 2.89 -25.78 33.54
CA PHE A 177 1.54 -26.18 33.95
C PHE A 177 1.38 -26.67 35.40
N THR A 178 2.36 -26.44 36.27
CA THR A 178 2.28 -26.90 37.67
C THR A 178 1.65 -25.87 38.60
N ARG A 179 1.70 -24.58 38.25
CA ARG A 179 1.08 -23.49 39.01
C ARG A 179 0.39 -22.51 38.05
N PHE A 180 -0.79 -22.04 38.47
CA PHE A 180 -1.59 -21.08 37.73
C PHE A 180 -1.85 -19.83 38.57
N VAL A 181 -1.75 -18.66 37.95
CA VAL A 181 -1.88 -17.34 38.57
C VAL A 181 -2.88 -16.49 37.80
N GLU A 182 -3.88 -15.92 38.46
CA GLU A 182 -4.82 -14.96 37.86
C GLU A 182 -4.19 -13.56 37.82
N TYR A 183 -4.29 -12.88 36.68
CA TYR A 183 -3.90 -11.49 36.48
C TYR A 183 -5.06 -10.72 35.83
N ALA A 184 -5.73 -9.90 36.64
CA ALA A 184 -6.93 -9.14 36.26
C ALA A 184 -6.76 -7.65 36.59
N PRO A 185 -5.88 -6.90 35.90
CA PRO A 185 -5.51 -5.55 36.31
C PRO A 185 -6.64 -4.52 36.20
N CYS A 186 -7.67 -4.80 35.39
CA CYS A 186 -8.85 -3.94 35.25
C CYS A 186 -9.93 -4.20 36.32
N ARG A 187 -9.77 -5.24 37.14
CA ARG A 187 -10.58 -5.44 38.35
C ARG A 187 -9.98 -4.57 39.46
N SER A 188 -10.35 -3.30 39.48
CA SER A 188 -9.80 -2.26 40.36
C SER A 188 -10.90 -1.44 41.04
N GLU A 189 -10.51 -0.44 41.85
CA GLU A 189 -11.44 0.47 42.53
C GLU A 189 -12.19 1.42 41.58
N ILE A 190 -11.65 1.67 40.38
CA ILE A 190 -12.27 2.51 39.35
C ILE A 190 -13.14 1.67 38.40
N SER A 191 -13.97 0.81 38.98
CA SER A 191 -14.73 -0.22 38.26
C SER A 191 -15.98 0.27 37.55
N ASP A 192 -16.25 1.58 37.54
CA ASP A 192 -17.45 2.12 36.89
C ASP A 192 -17.30 2.18 35.34
N PRO A 193 -18.41 2.31 34.59
CA PRO A 193 -18.40 2.45 33.13
C PRO A 193 -17.52 3.58 32.56
N LEU A 194 -17.32 4.66 33.33
CA LEU A 194 -16.48 5.79 32.95
C LEU A 194 -14.99 5.49 33.20
N GLY A 195 -14.70 4.50 34.06
CA GLY A 195 -13.38 3.99 34.41
C GLY A 195 -13.04 2.69 33.67
N GLN A 196 -12.74 1.63 34.40
CA GLN A 196 -12.25 0.33 33.90
C GLN A 196 -13.32 -0.78 33.87
N GLY A 197 -14.59 -0.48 34.18
CA GLY A 197 -15.65 -1.50 34.24
C GLY A 197 -15.77 -2.33 32.96
N TYR A 198 -15.73 -1.69 31.79
CA TYR A 198 -15.77 -2.35 30.48
C TYR A 198 -14.40 -2.55 29.84
N CYS A 199 -13.32 -2.59 30.64
CA CYS A 199 -11.96 -2.65 30.12
C CYS A 199 -11.74 -3.77 29.09
N GLN A 200 -12.32 -4.96 29.31
CA GLN A 200 -12.06 -6.16 28.53
C GLN A 200 -10.56 -6.51 28.48
N GLY A 201 -9.89 -6.42 29.64
CA GLY A 201 -8.46 -6.67 29.77
C GLY A 201 -8.08 -8.05 29.27
N GLY A 202 -7.09 -8.10 28.38
CA GLY A 202 -6.65 -9.34 27.73
C GLY A 202 -7.24 -9.55 26.34
N PHE A 203 -7.99 -8.57 25.81
CA PHE A 203 -8.47 -8.57 24.42
C PHE A 203 -7.32 -8.72 23.42
N SER A 204 -6.19 -8.08 23.70
CA SER A 204 -4.91 -8.36 23.07
C SER A 204 -3.82 -8.41 24.14
N ALA A 205 -2.76 -9.18 23.89
CA ALA A 205 -1.61 -9.24 24.78
C ALA A 205 -0.36 -9.70 24.02
N ASP A 206 0.80 -9.33 24.57
CA ASP A 206 2.09 -9.85 24.14
C ASP A 206 3.11 -9.84 25.28
N PHE A 207 4.25 -10.49 25.05
CA PHE A 207 5.42 -10.39 25.91
C PHE A 207 6.51 -9.53 25.27
N THR A 208 7.17 -8.74 26.10
CA THR A 208 8.50 -8.19 25.80
C THR A 208 9.55 -9.30 25.92
N MET A 209 10.76 -9.06 25.40
CA MET A 209 11.84 -10.05 25.48
C MET A 209 12.28 -10.33 26.91
N ASP A 210 12.28 -9.32 27.80
CA ASP A 210 12.59 -9.47 29.22
C ASP A 210 11.47 -10.16 30.02
N GLY A 211 10.32 -10.47 29.39
CA GLY A 211 9.23 -11.22 30.01
C GLY A 211 8.17 -10.36 30.69
N LYS A 212 8.16 -9.06 30.43
CA LYS A 212 7.07 -8.16 30.81
C LYS A 212 5.82 -8.47 29.99
N VAL A 213 4.69 -8.64 30.67
CA VAL A 213 3.38 -8.76 30.03
C VAL A 213 2.93 -7.36 29.59
N VAL A 214 2.44 -7.25 28.35
CA VAL A 214 1.75 -6.06 27.84
C VAL A 214 0.35 -6.48 27.42
N LEU A 215 -0.66 -5.84 28.02
CA LEU A 215 -2.06 -6.25 27.95
C LEU A 215 -2.94 -5.07 27.50
N GLY A 216 -3.87 -5.35 26.60
CA GLY A 216 -4.77 -4.39 26.01
C GLY A 216 -6.18 -4.51 26.56
N GLY A 217 -6.78 -3.36 26.85
CA GLY A 217 -8.13 -3.23 27.39
C GLY A 217 -8.91 -2.14 26.64
N PRO A 218 -9.50 -2.47 25.47
CA PRO A 218 -10.06 -1.47 24.56
C PRO A 218 -11.30 -0.73 25.08
N GLY A 219 -12.02 -1.26 26.07
CA GLY A 219 -13.25 -0.63 26.57
C GLY A 219 -13.07 0.26 27.80
N SER A 220 -11.84 0.48 28.26
CA SER A 220 -11.56 1.42 29.36
C SER A 220 -11.85 2.86 28.96
N TYR A 221 -12.34 3.66 29.89
CA TYR A 221 -12.56 5.11 29.77
C TYR A 221 -13.41 5.48 28.54
N PHE A 222 -14.70 5.13 28.51
CA PHE A 222 -15.57 5.39 27.34
C PHE A 222 -14.96 4.91 26.01
N TRP A 223 -14.42 3.69 26.00
CA TRP A 223 -13.78 3.11 24.82
C TRP A 223 -12.61 3.94 24.26
N GLN A 224 -12.01 4.84 25.04
CA GLN A 224 -10.67 5.38 24.73
C GLN A 224 -9.65 4.23 24.65
N GLY A 225 -9.82 3.23 25.52
CA GLY A 225 -8.99 2.05 25.64
C GLY A 225 -7.74 2.27 26.49
N GLN A 226 -7.10 1.17 26.88
CA GLN A 226 -5.97 1.16 27.80
C GLN A 226 -4.91 0.12 27.42
N VAL A 227 -3.65 0.43 27.70
CA VAL A 227 -2.55 -0.53 27.71
C VAL A 227 -1.98 -0.61 29.11
N ILE A 228 -1.79 -1.83 29.60
CA ILE A 228 -1.33 -2.14 30.96
C ILE A 228 -0.14 -3.09 30.84
N SER A 229 0.90 -2.87 31.63
CA SER A 229 2.10 -3.70 31.59
C SER A 229 2.72 -3.92 32.96
N ALA A 230 3.15 -5.14 33.23
CA ALA A 230 3.76 -5.55 34.49
C ALA A 230 4.74 -6.72 34.27
N GLN A 231 5.76 -6.83 35.13
CA GLN A 231 6.72 -7.94 35.06
C GLN A 231 6.07 -9.25 35.48
N LYS A 232 6.37 -10.34 34.76
CA LYS A 232 5.77 -11.65 35.04
C LYS A 232 6.08 -12.13 36.46
N GLU A 233 7.29 -11.88 36.96
CA GLU A 233 7.72 -12.28 38.30
C GLU A 233 6.90 -11.56 39.38
N ASP A 234 6.57 -10.29 39.17
CA ASP A 234 5.84 -9.49 40.14
C ASP A 234 4.35 -9.82 40.13
N ILE A 235 3.79 -10.19 38.98
CA ILE A 235 2.45 -10.78 38.88
C ILE A 235 2.38 -12.08 39.70
N ILE A 236 3.37 -12.96 39.55
CA ILE A 236 3.42 -14.25 40.26
C ILE A 236 3.55 -14.07 41.78
N LYS A 237 4.32 -13.06 42.22
CA LYS A 237 4.49 -12.72 43.65
C LYS A 237 3.24 -12.11 44.26
N ALA A 238 2.54 -11.24 43.52
CA ALA A 238 1.35 -10.55 44.01
C ALA A 238 0.14 -11.48 44.18
N TYR A 239 0.12 -12.62 43.50
CA TYR A 239 -1.02 -13.52 43.50
C TYR A 239 -1.26 -14.21 44.83
N TYR A 240 -2.44 -13.95 45.41
CA TYR A 240 -2.95 -14.64 46.59
C TYR A 240 -4.36 -15.18 46.36
N PRO A 241 -4.57 -16.51 46.40
CA PRO A 241 -5.90 -17.11 46.27
C PRO A 241 -6.83 -16.61 47.37
N GLY A 242 -7.90 -15.88 47.01
CA GLY A 242 -8.90 -15.35 47.95
C GLY A 242 -9.06 -13.83 47.93
N TYR A 243 -8.10 -13.09 47.36
CA TYR A 243 -8.29 -11.67 47.06
C TYR A 243 -8.70 -11.48 45.61
N PHE A 244 -9.82 -10.80 45.40
CA PHE A 244 -10.28 -10.45 44.05
C PHE A 244 -9.42 -9.32 43.45
N MET A 245 -9.26 -8.19 44.14
CA MET A 245 -8.40 -7.12 43.65
C MET A 245 -6.94 -7.36 44.10
N GLN A 246 -6.01 -7.42 43.15
CA GLN A 246 -4.59 -7.62 43.40
C GLN A 246 -3.80 -6.45 42.83
N ALA A 247 -2.92 -5.86 43.65
CA ALA A 247 -2.01 -4.81 43.24
C ALA A 247 -0.65 -5.41 42.89
N VAL A 248 -0.18 -5.16 41.67
CA VAL A 248 1.13 -5.62 41.20
C VAL A 248 2.13 -4.46 41.28
N GLU A 249 3.23 -4.68 41.99
CA GLU A 249 4.30 -3.69 42.12
C GLU A 249 4.93 -3.39 40.74
N GLY A 250 5.19 -2.11 40.45
CA GLY A 250 5.78 -1.71 39.17
C GLY A 250 4.84 -1.77 37.95
N GLN A 251 3.55 -2.11 38.14
CA GLN A 251 2.57 -2.07 37.05
C GLN A 251 2.43 -0.65 36.49
N ILE A 252 2.48 -0.53 35.16
CA ILE A 252 2.32 0.71 34.42
C ILE A 252 1.04 0.61 33.60
N GLN A 253 0.26 1.67 33.55
CA GLN A 253 -0.97 1.73 32.75
C GLN A 253 -1.20 3.11 32.15
N THR A 254 -1.78 3.16 30.96
CA THR A 254 -2.20 4.43 30.35
C THR A 254 -3.35 5.05 31.14
N LYS A 255 -3.38 6.39 31.22
CA LYS A 255 -4.39 7.15 31.96
C LYS A 255 -5.50 7.65 31.01
N GLN A 256 -6.66 7.96 31.58
CA GLN A 256 -7.76 8.62 30.86
C GLN A 256 -7.30 9.96 30.26
N LEU A 257 -7.72 10.21 29.03
CA LEU A 257 -7.54 11.46 28.31
C LEU A 257 -8.85 12.25 28.23
N ASP A 258 -8.80 13.43 27.62
CA ASP A 258 -10.00 14.23 27.39
C ASP A 258 -10.94 13.59 26.36
N ALA A 259 -12.23 13.98 26.42
CA ALA A 259 -13.33 13.36 25.68
C ALA A 259 -13.17 13.34 24.14
N LYS A 260 -12.25 14.10 23.55
CA LYS A 260 -11.98 14.01 22.10
C LYS A 260 -11.37 12.67 21.68
N HIS A 261 -10.87 11.89 22.63
CA HIS A 261 -10.28 10.58 22.40
C HIS A 261 -11.25 9.43 22.71
N ASP A 262 -12.49 9.72 23.13
CA ASP A 262 -13.50 8.67 23.30
C ASP A 262 -13.65 7.89 21.98
N ASP A 263 -13.95 6.59 22.09
CA ASP A 263 -14.00 5.65 20.94
C ASP A 263 -12.67 5.50 20.15
N SER A 264 -11.51 5.72 20.77
CA SER A 264 -10.19 5.44 20.16
C SER A 264 -9.77 3.97 20.19
N TYR A 265 -10.39 3.15 21.06
CA TYR A 265 -10.15 1.71 21.23
C TYR A 265 -8.67 1.31 21.41
N ARG A 266 -7.88 2.12 22.13
CA ARG A 266 -6.47 1.82 22.42
C ARG A 266 -6.32 0.46 23.11
N GLY A 267 -5.36 -0.35 22.68
CA GLY A 267 -5.18 -1.71 23.19
C GLY A 267 -6.07 -2.77 22.53
N TYR A 268 -6.81 -2.42 21.46
CA TYR A 268 -7.50 -3.41 20.63
C TYR A 268 -6.53 -4.41 19.97
N SER A 269 -5.36 -3.93 19.55
CA SER A 269 -4.27 -4.76 19.05
C SER A 269 -2.96 -4.28 19.65
N ILE A 270 -2.09 -5.21 20.03
CA ILE A 270 -0.78 -4.96 20.64
C ILE A 270 0.26 -5.73 19.84
N ALA A 271 1.34 -5.03 19.52
CA ALA A 271 2.62 -5.57 19.11
C ALA A 271 3.70 -4.89 19.97
N VAL A 272 4.79 -5.59 20.25
CA VAL A 272 5.85 -5.11 21.13
C VAL A 272 7.15 -5.07 20.35
N GLY A 273 7.83 -3.93 20.33
CA GLY A 273 9.04 -3.71 19.54
C GLY A 273 10.01 -2.75 20.22
N GLU A 274 11.28 -2.76 19.80
CA GLU A 274 12.27 -1.79 20.25
C GLU A 274 12.38 -0.67 19.25
N PHE A 275 12.01 0.53 19.69
CA PHE A 275 12.00 1.73 18.86
C PHE A 275 12.95 2.80 19.40
N SER A 276 13.75 2.49 20.44
CA SER A 276 14.76 3.39 20.98
C SER A 276 16.06 3.41 20.16
N GLY A 277 16.30 2.40 19.32
CA GLY A 277 17.53 2.23 18.55
C GLY A 277 18.70 1.62 19.35
N ASP A 278 18.46 1.19 20.59
CA ASP A 278 19.43 0.43 21.38
C ASP A 278 19.43 -1.04 20.93
N GLN A 279 20.63 -1.64 20.78
CA GLN A 279 20.90 -2.89 20.03
C GLN A 279 20.38 -4.20 20.69
N GLU A 280 19.14 -4.25 21.18
CA GLU A 280 18.54 -5.50 21.67
C GLU A 280 17.30 -5.88 20.85
N GLU A 281 17.29 -7.11 20.33
CA GLU A 281 16.28 -7.70 19.43
C GLU A 281 14.89 -7.73 20.09
N VAL A 282 13.81 -7.29 19.43
CA VAL A 282 12.43 -7.27 20.03
C VAL A 282 11.36 -7.78 19.05
N ALA A 283 10.15 -8.06 19.57
CA ALA A 283 9.01 -8.77 18.96
C ALA A 283 8.24 -8.00 17.86
N THR A 284 9.01 -7.35 17.01
CA THR A 284 8.66 -6.69 15.75
C THR A 284 9.78 -7.01 14.79
N THR A 285 9.48 -7.11 13.50
CA THR A 285 10.45 -7.67 12.55
C THR A 285 11.26 -6.57 11.89
N ASP A 286 12.58 -6.73 11.90
CA ASP A 286 13.51 -5.97 11.06
C ASP A 286 13.50 -6.61 9.66
N ILE A 287 12.73 -6.05 8.73
CA ILE A 287 12.51 -6.66 7.40
C ILE A 287 13.61 -6.30 6.40
N ASN A 288 14.40 -5.27 6.66
CA ASN A 288 15.53 -4.84 5.83
C ASN A 288 16.90 -5.12 6.45
N SER A 289 16.94 -5.80 7.59
CA SER A 289 18.15 -6.22 8.31
C SER A 289 19.11 -5.07 8.60
N ASP A 290 18.58 -3.90 8.97
CA ASP A 290 19.39 -2.73 9.35
C ASP A 290 19.61 -2.59 10.87
N GLY A 291 19.12 -3.56 11.65
CA GLY A 291 19.20 -3.62 13.10
C GLY A 291 18.09 -2.84 13.80
N MET A 292 17.18 -2.19 13.07
CA MET A 292 16.03 -1.50 13.62
C MET A 292 14.75 -2.27 13.34
N THR A 293 13.83 -2.21 14.29
CA THR A 293 12.50 -2.77 14.15
C THR A 293 11.69 -2.00 13.10
N ASP A 294 10.97 -2.69 12.22
CA ASP A 294 10.01 -2.07 11.32
C ASP A 294 8.55 -2.28 11.77
N LEU A 295 7.68 -1.36 11.34
CA LEU A 295 6.27 -1.37 11.73
C LEU A 295 5.36 -1.71 10.54
N LEU A 296 4.55 -2.76 10.71
CA LEU A 296 3.51 -3.14 9.75
C LEU A 296 2.12 -2.92 10.36
N VAL A 297 1.24 -2.22 9.63
CA VAL A 297 -0.11 -1.87 10.10
C VAL A 297 -1.16 -2.38 9.13
N GLY A 298 -2.05 -3.25 9.63
CA GLY A 298 -3.18 -3.79 8.87
C GLY A 298 -4.41 -2.89 8.91
N ALA A 299 -5.01 -2.66 7.75
CA ALA A 299 -6.30 -1.99 7.56
C ALA A 299 -7.24 -2.89 6.75
N PRO A 300 -7.77 -3.98 7.35
CA PRO A 300 -8.48 -5.04 6.64
C PRO A 300 -9.75 -4.61 5.91
N MET A 301 -10.44 -3.56 6.40
CA MET A 301 -11.67 -3.03 5.80
C MET A 301 -11.42 -1.81 4.89
N LEU A 302 -10.16 -1.55 4.50
CA LEU A 302 -9.86 -0.41 3.64
C LEU A 302 -10.56 -0.58 2.28
N MET A 303 -11.32 0.45 1.90
CA MET A 303 -11.93 0.55 0.58
C MET A 303 -11.01 1.26 -0.41
N VAL A 304 -10.80 0.65 -1.57
CA VAL A 304 -10.04 1.21 -2.68
C VAL A 304 -11.00 1.55 -3.82
N ARG A 305 -10.73 2.62 -4.56
CA ARG A 305 -11.50 2.96 -5.75
C ARG A 305 -11.05 2.08 -6.91
N SER A 306 -11.98 1.28 -7.43
CA SER A 306 -11.79 0.48 -8.64
C SER A 306 -11.73 1.38 -9.88
N SER A 307 -11.34 0.79 -11.02
CA SER A 307 -11.23 1.49 -12.31
C SER A 307 -12.56 2.08 -12.81
N ASP A 308 -13.68 1.54 -12.35
CA ASP A 308 -15.04 2.04 -12.63
C ASP A 308 -15.50 3.15 -11.65
N GLY A 309 -14.63 3.54 -10.70
CA GLY A 309 -14.89 4.53 -9.67
C GLY A 309 -15.65 4.03 -8.44
N ARG A 310 -15.99 2.74 -8.36
CA ARG A 310 -16.69 2.14 -7.21
C ARG A 310 -15.72 1.86 -6.07
N LEU A 311 -16.21 1.95 -4.84
CA LEU A 311 -15.46 1.58 -3.65
C LEU A 311 -15.56 0.08 -3.41
N GLU A 312 -14.42 -0.59 -3.34
CA GLU A 312 -14.30 -2.02 -3.08
C GLU A 312 -13.47 -2.24 -1.81
N GLU A 313 -14.00 -2.98 -0.83
CA GLU A 313 -13.27 -3.36 0.38
C GLU A 313 -12.18 -4.38 0.01
N MET A 314 -10.94 -3.93 -0.12
CA MET A 314 -9.80 -4.78 -0.53
C MET A 314 -8.87 -5.12 0.63
N GLY A 315 -8.85 -4.27 1.66
CA GLY A 315 -7.86 -4.34 2.73
C GLY A 315 -6.48 -3.85 2.26
N ARG A 316 -5.68 -3.37 3.20
CA ARG A 316 -4.33 -2.85 2.95
C ARG A 316 -3.41 -3.10 4.13
N VAL A 317 -2.13 -3.28 3.86
CA VAL A 317 -1.07 -3.24 4.86
C VAL A 317 -0.12 -2.09 4.53
N TYR A 318 0.14 -1.27 5.53
CA TYR A 318 1.15 -0.21 5.51
C TYR A 318 2.44 -0.74 6.11
N VAL A 319 3.56 -0.45 5.46
CA VAL A 319 4.91 -0.83 5.91
C VAL A 319 5.65 0.46 6.19
N TYR A 320 6.17 0.61 7.40
CA TYR A 320 6.98 1.74 7.83
C TYR A 320 8.35 1.23 8.23
N LEU A 321 9.38 1.70 7.52
CA LEU A 321 10.76 1.39 7.82
C LEU A 321 11.28 2.36 8.87
N GLN A 322 11.93 1.86 9.91
CA GLN A 322 12.51 2.73 10.92
C GLN A 322 13.87 3.24 10.45
N ARG A 323 14.08 4.57 10.44
CA ARG A 323 15.36 5.20 10.03
C ARG A 323 16.14 5.77 11.21
N GLY A 324 15.47 5.92 12.34
CA GLY A 324 15.99 6.36 13.62
C GLY A 324 14.92 6.17 14.69
N PRO A 325 15.22 6.47 15.96
CA PRO A 325 14.28 6.21 17.06
C PRO A 325 12.92 6.89 16.83
N LEU A 326 11.87 6.09 16.62
CA LEU A 326 10.52 6.53 16.27
C LEU A 326 10.40 7.35 14.96
N ASP A 327 11.45 7.38 14.13
CA ASP A 327 11.43 7.98 12.79
C ASP A 327 11.00 6.92 11.77
N LEU A 328 9.71 6.93 11.45
CA LEU A 328 9.04 5.91 10.64
C LEU A 328 8.78 6.42 9.22
N GLU A 329 9.50 5.87 8.25
CA GLU A 329 9.36 6.20 6.83
C GLU A 329 8.41 5.22 6.12
N PRO A 330 7.30 5.68 5.52
CA PRO A 330 6.38 4.78 4.82
C PRO A 330 6.99 4.25 3.51
N ARG A 331 7.00 2.93 3.34
CA ARG A 331 7.35 2.28 2.07
C ARG A 331 6.17 2.35 1.08
N LEU A 332 6.44 2.88 -0.11
CA LEU A 332 5.48 3.00 -1.21
C LEU A 332 5.90 2.16 -2.42
N PRO A 333 4.98 1.51 -3.15
CA PRO A 333 3.54 1.48 -2.93
C PRO A 333 3.13 0.62 -1.73
N HIS A 334 1.96 0.91 -1.15
CA HIS A 334 1.38 0.09 -0.07
C HIS A 334 0.84 -1.24 -0.58
N LEU A 335 0.92 -2.28 0.26
CA LEU A 335 0.43 -3.62 -0.06
C LEU A 335 -1.10 -3.64 0.02
N THR A 336 -1.77 -3.83 -1.12
CA THR A 336 -3.23 -3.83 -1.19
C THR A 336 -3.72 -5.24 -1.53
N GLY A 337 -4.78 -5.69 -0.86
CA GLY A 337 -5.38 -7.00 -1.12
C GLY A 337 -5.94 -7.09 -2.54
N THR A 338 -6.01 -8.32 -3.07
CA THR A 338 -6.46 -8.57 -4.44
C THR A 338 -7.93 -9.00 -4.52
N GLN A 339 -8.58 -9.27 -3.38
CA GLN A 339 -9.91 -9.85 -3.32
C GLN A 339 -10.86 -9.00 -2.48
N VAL A 340 -12.02 -8.70 -3.05
CA VAL A 340 -13.08 -7.92 -2.40
C VAL A 340 -13.63 -8.69 -1.21
N PHE A 341 -13.79 -8.02 -0.07
CA PHE A 341 -14.21 -8.57 1.22
C PHE A 341 -13.30 -9.68 1.77
N GLY A 342 -12.10 -9.87 1.20
CA GLY A 342 -11.13 -10.84 1.68
C GLY A 342 -10.55 -10.48 3.05
N ARG A 343 -10.56 -9.17 3.38
CA ARG A 343 -9.97 -8.56 4.59
C ARG A 343 -8.46 -8.76 4.69
N PHE A 344 -7.75 -8.44 3.61
CA PHE A 344 -6.29 -8.50 3.58
C PHE A 344 -5.66 -7.59 4.65
N GLY A 345 -4.74 -8.13 5.44
CA GLY A 345 -4.16 -7.44 6.58
C GLY A 345 -4.95 -7.61 7.88
N SER A 346 -5.80 -8.63 7.98
CA SER A 346 -6.49 -8.97 9.25
C SER A 346 -5.49 -9.42 10.32
N THR A 347 -4.52 -10.23 9.92
CA THR A 347 -3.46 -10.74 10.79
C THR A 347 -2.13 -10.63 10.06
N ILE A 348 -1.11 -10.15 10.78
CA ILE A 348 0.26 -10.02 10.29
C ILE A 348 1.13 -10.78 11.28
N ALA A 349 1.99 -11.68 10.80
CA ALA A 349 2.89 -12.45 11.63
C ALA A 349 4.31 -12.39 11.07
N PRO A 350 5.30 -11.95 11.87
CA PRO A 350 6.71 -12.19 11.59
C PRO A 350 6.99 -13.68 11.44
N LEU A 351 7.79 -14.03 10.44
CA LEU A 351 8.22 -15.40 10.17
C LEU A 351 9.70 -15.62 10.51
N GLY A 352 10.44 -14.56 10.82
CA GLY A 352 11.90 -14.60 10.81
C GLY A 352 12.42 -14.75 9.37
N ASP A 353 13.70 -15.04 9.22
CA ASP A 353 14.30 -15.34 7.91
C ASP A 353 13.88 -16.74 7.45
N LEU A 354 12.80 -16.80 6.66
CA LEU A 354 12.14 -18.06 6.30
C LEU A 354 12.92 -18.78 5.21
N ASN A 355 13.64 -18.06 4.35
CA ASN A 355 14.46 -18.61 3.27
C ASN A 355 15.99 -18.59 3.54
N LEU A 356 16.42 -18.09 4.70
CA LEU A 356 17.81 -17.94 5.13
C LEU A 356 18.64 -17.03 4.20
N ASP A 357 18.02 -16.01 3.61
CA ASP A 357 18.67 -15.05 2.72
C ASP A 357 19.27 -13.81 3.42
N GLY A 358 19.10 -13.73 4.73
CA GLY A 358 19.60 -12.66 5.59
C GLY A 358 18.56 -11.58 5.90
N PHE A 359 17.32 -11.68 5.40
CA PHE A 359 16.23 -10.74 5.67
C PHE A 359 15.04 -11.44 6.30
N ASN A 360 14.36 -10.77 7.25
CA ASN A 360 13.17 -11.35 7.86
C ASN A 360 11.95 -11.25 6.93
N ASP A 361 11.12 -12.29 6.98
CA ASP A 361 9.93 -12.46 6.16
C ASP A 361 8.64 -12.31 6.99
N VAL A 362 7.52 -12.07 6.29
CA VAL A 362 6.22 -11.80 6.92
C VAL A 362 5.09 -12.59 6.25
N ALA A 363 4.19 -13.13 7.07
CA ALA A 363 2.89 -13.65 6.64
C ALA A 363 1.79 -12.62 6.85
N ILE A 364 0.95 -12.41 5.84
CA ILE A 364 -0.23 -11.53 5.89
C ILE A 364 -1.46 -12.34 5.50
N SER A 365 -2.52 -12.30 6.30
CA SER A 365 -3.74 -13.05 6.00
C SER A 365 -4.85 -12.23 5.32
N SER A 366 -5.69 -12.96 4.60
CA SER A 366 -6.99 -12.54 4.09
C SER A 366 -8.00 -13.64 4.45
N PRO A 367 -8.51 -13.69 5.70
CA PRO A 367 -9.21 -14.86 6.24
C PRO A 367 -10.52 -15.23 5.53
N PHE A 368 -11.06 -14.33 4.73
CA PHE A 368 -12.29 -14.53 3.96
C PHE A 368 -12.04 -14.54 2.45
N GLY A 369 -10.77 -14.56 2.04
CA GLY A 369 -10.35 -14.70 0.66
C GLY A 369 -10.43 -16.13 0.12
N GLY A 370 -10.07 -16.30 -1.14
CA GLY A 370 -10.20 -17.53 -1.92
C GLY A 370 -11.54 -17.59 -2.65
N GLU A 371 -11.63 -18.41 -3.69
CA GLU A 371 -12.85 -18.58 -4.49
C GLU A 371 -14.04 -19.00 -3.62
N ASP A 372 -13.81 -19.93 -2.68
CA ASP A 372 -14.82 -20.44 -1.75
C ASP A 372 -14.80 -19.77 -0.37
N ARG A 373 -14.14 -18.61 -0.24
CA ARG A 373 -13.95 -17.89 1.05
C ARG A 373 -13.33 -18.75 2.16
N GLN A 374 -12.50 -19.70 1.77
CA GLN A 374 -11.78 -20.60 2.68
C GLN A 374 -10.68 -19.90 3.49
N GLY A 375 -10.23 -18.73 3.05
CA GLY A 375 -9.15 -17.95 3.65
C GLY A 375 -7.81 -18.17 2.94
N LEU A 376 -7.00 -17.10 2.89
CA LEU A 376 -5.68 -17.08 2.26
C LEU A 376 -4.62 -16.53 3.22
N VAL A 377 -3.40 -17.05 3.12
CA VAL A 377 -2.21 -16.51 3.79
C VAL A 377 -1.14 -16.25 2.74
N TYR A 378 -0.67 -15.01 2.68
CA TYR A 378 0.34 -14.54 1.73
C TYR A 378 1.68 -14.43 2.44
N ILE A 379 2.73 -14.97 1.84
CA ILE A 379 4.09 -14.89 2.36
C ILE A 379 4.85 -13.86 1.53
N TYR A 380 5.44 -12.87 2.21
CA TYR A 380 6.20 -11.79 1.61
C TYR A 380 7.62 -11.83 2.13
N ASN A 381 8.59 -11.86 1.22
CA ASN A 381 10.00 -11.87 1.61
C ASN A 381 10.55 -10.47 1.85
N GLY A 382 11.43 -10.36 2.83
CA GLY A 382 12.26 -9.19 3.10
C GLY A 382 13.33 -8.97 2.03
N TYR A 383 13.91 -7.77 2.01
CA TYR A 383 15.13 -7.40 1.27
C TYR A 383 15.62 -6.03 1.76
N SER A 384 16.75 -5.56 1.24
CA SER A 384 17.41 -4.32 1.66
C SER A 384 16.53 -3.05 1.68
N ASP A 385 15.50 -2.96 0.83
CA ASP A 385 14.60 -1.80 0.79
C ASP A 385 13.22 -2.08 1.44
N GLY A 386 13.15 -3.08 2.32
CA GLY A 386 11.96 -3.44 3.11
C GLY A 386 11.31 -4.74 2.66
N LEU A 387 10.03 -4.69 2.30
CA LEU A 387 9.25 -5.88 1.94
C LEU A 387 8.96 -5.92 0.44
N ARG A 388 9.10 -7.10 -0.20
CA ARG A 388 8.76 -7.26 -1.62
C ARG A 388 7.28 -7.01 -1.88
N GLU A 389 6.94 -6.45 -3.04
CA GLU A 389 5.55 -6.13 -3.39
C GLU A 389 4.71 -7.36 -3.78
N LYS A 390 5.36 -8.39 -4.31
CA LYS A 390 4.70 -9.63 -4.72
C LYS A 390 4.96 -10.72 -3.68
N PRO A 391 3.93 -11.46 -3.24
CA PRO A 391 4.12 -12.59 -2.36
C PRO A 391 4.88 -13.71 -3.08
N SER A 392 5.78 -14.38 -2.38
CA SER A 392 6.54 -15.54 -2.88
C SER A 392 5.73 -16.83 -2.81
N GLN A 393 4.76 -16.92 -1.89
CA GLN A 393 3.79 -18.02 -1.82
C GLN A 393 2.45 -17.54 -1.28
N VAL A 394 1.40 -18.22 -1.73
CA VAL A 394 0.04 -18.06 -1.22
C VAL A 394 -0.45 -19.41 -0.75
N ILE A 395 -0.80 -19.52 0.52
CA ILE A 395 -1.34 -20.73 1.14
C ILE A 395 -2.86 -20.57 1.20
N THR A 396 -3.55 -21.57 0.66
CA THR A 396 -5.01 -21.60 0.59
C THR A 396 -5.56 -22.52 1.66
N GLY A 397 -6.60 -22.08 2.39
CA GLY A 397 -7.30 -22.91 3.37
C GLY A 397 -7.85 -24.20 2.73
N GLN A 398 -7.67 -25.33 3.42
CA GLN A 398 -8.07 -26.66 2.92
C GLN A 398 -9.55 -26.99 3.14
N TRP A 399 -10.28 -26.17 3.90
CA TRP A 399 -11.67 -26.40 4.28
C TRP A 399 -12.58 -25.34 3.69
N ALA A 400 -13.66 -25.79 3.05
CA ALA A 400 -14.72 -24.91 2.60
C ALA A 400 -15.43 -24.23 3.78
N ALA A 401 -16.03 -23.06 3.51
CA ALA A 401 -16.88 -22.38 4.47
C ALA A 401 -18.10 -23.25 4.82
N GLY A 402 -18.39 -23.37 6.12
CA GLY A 402 -19.61 -24.02 6.63
C GLY A 402 -20.69 -22.99 6.95
N ARG A 403 -21.39 -23.19 8.09
CA ARG A 403 -22.35 -22.19 8.61
C ARG A 403 -21.70 -20.84 8.91
N ILE A 404 -20.42 -20.88 9.28
CA ILE A 404 -19.53 -19.72 9.40
C ILE A 404 -18.32 -19.94 8.48
N PRO A 405 -17.67 -18.87 7.97
CA PRO A 405 -16.46 -19.01 7.18
C PRO A 405 -15.36 -19.74 7.96
N ALA A 406 -14.56 -20.57 7.28
CA ALA A 406 -13.47 -21.30 7.92
C ALA A 406 -12.48 -20.38 8.65
N SER A 407 -12.34 -19.15 8.15
CA SER A 407 -11.52 -18.09 8.75
C SER A 407 -10.05 -18.50 8.87
N PHE A 408 -9.54 -19.26 7.89
CA PHE A 408 -8.15 -19.68 7.82
C PHE A 408 -7.24 -18.46 7.69
N GLY A 409 -6.27 -18.33 8.60
CA GLY A 409 -5.41 -17.15 8.68
C GLY A 409 -5.90 -16.07 9.63
N PHE A 410 -6.99 -16.29 10.37
CA PHE A 410 -7.43 -15.35 11.40
C PHE A 410 -6.42 -15.25 12.56
N ALA A 411 -5.70 -16.33 12.86
CA ALA A 411 -4.56 -16.34 13.76
C ALA A 411 -3.33 -16.91 13.05
N LEU A 412 -2.18 -16.26 13.24
CA LEU A 412 -0.91 -16.64 12.63
C LEU A 412 0.22 -16.49 13.65
N ARG A 413 1.15 -17.45 13.68
CA ARG A 413 2.42 -17.35 14.41
C ARG A 413 3.54 -18.03 13.65
N GLY A 414 4.70 -17.39 13.58
CA GLY A 414 5.91 -17.90 12.90
C GLY A 414 7.16 -17.69 13.74
N ALA A 415 8.32 -17.58 13.08
CA ALA A 415 9.62 -17.22 13.67
C ALA A 415 10.21 -18.23 14.66
N LYS A 416 9.69 -19.46 14.70
CA LYS A 416 10.22 -20.56 15.52
C LYS A 416 10.38 -21.81 14.67
N ASP A 417 11.55 -22.43 14.76
CA ASP A 417 11.86 -23.72 14.15
C ASP A 417 11.42 -24.83 15.12
N LEU A 418 10.40 -25.60 14.72
CA LEU A 418 9.79 -26.63 15.57
C LEU A 418 10.50 -27.98 15.43
N ASP A 419 10.98 -28.31 14.23
CA ASP A 419 11.59 -29.60 13.92
C ASP A 419 13.13 -29.58 13.90
N MET A 420 13.73 -28.43 14.25
CA MET A 420 15.17 -28.19 14.34
C MET A 420 15.89 -28.41 13.00
N ASN A 421 15.20 -28.16 11.88
CA ASN A 421 15.79 -28.27 10.55
C ASN A 421 16.58 -27.00 10.13
N GLY A 422 16.59 -25.98 10.98
CA GLY A 422 17.27 -24.70 10.79
C GLY A 422 16.43 -23.62 10.09
N TYR A 423 15.16 -23.89 9.77
CA TYR A 423 14.24 -22.96 9.15
C TYR A 423 13.03 -22.72 10.07
N PRO A 424 12.55 -21.48 10.22
CA PRO A 424 11.37 -21.20 11.04
C PRO A 424 10.10 -21.76 10.39
N ASP A 425 9.11 -22.14 11.19
CA ASP A 425 7.84 -22.72 10.76
C ASP A 425 6.68 -21.73 10.95
N LEU A 426 5.49 -22.10 10.44
CA LEU A 426 4.28 -21.27 10.51
C LEU A 426 3.08 -22.07 11.03
N ILE A 427 2.38 -21.54 12.04
CA ILE A 427 1.08 -22.04 12.49
C ILE A 427 -0.03 -21.09 12.04
N VAL A 428 -1.10 -21.68 11.51
CA VAL A 428 -2.29 -20.98 11.01
C VAL A 428 -3.55 -21.51 11.70
N GLY A 429 -4.30 -20.60 12.32
CA GLY A 429 -5.60 -20.88 12.91
C GLY A 429 -6.75 -20.78 11.90
N ALA A 430 -7.72 -21.69 12.02
CA ALA A 430 -8.96 -21.70 11.25
C ALA A 430 -10.15 -22.00 12.18
N PHE A 431 -10.47 -21.04 13.04
CA PHE A 431 -11.41 -21.23 14.14
C PHE A 431 -12.83 -21.59 13.68
N GLY A 432 -13.25 -21.15 12.49
CA GLY A 432 -14.58 -21.42 11.96
C GLY A 432 -14.84 -22.90 11.68
N VAL A 433 -13.77 -23.68 11.48
CA VAL A 433 -13.81 -25.14 11.31
C VAL A 433 -13.16 -25.89 12.48
N ASN A 434 -12.82 -25.19 13.57
CA ASN A 434 -12.20 -25.74 14.78
C ASN A 434 -10.86 -26.47 14.49
N LYS A 435 -10.01 -25.86 13.67
CA LYS A 435 -8.73 -26.40 13.22
C LYS A 435 -7.58 -25.41 13.44
N ALA A 436 -6.38 -25.96 13.59
CA ALA A 436 -5.13 -25.23 13.37
C ALA A 436 -4.17 -26.09 12.54
N VAL A 437 -3.29 -25.46 11.79
CA VAL A 437 -2.37 -26.12 10.86
C VAL A 437 -0.97 -25.62 11.08
N LEU A 438 -0.03 -26.55 11.21
CA LEU A 438 1.40 -26.26 11.23
C LEU A 438 1.99 -26.60 9.87
N TYR A 439 2.58 -25.59 9.23
CA TYR A 439 3.36 -25.69 8.01
C TYR A 439 4.84 -25.64 8.37
N ARG A 440 5.58 -26.69 7.96
CA ARG A 440 7.02 -26.77 8.18
C ARG A 440 7.78 -26.26 6.97
N SER A 441 8.91 -25.61 7.22
CA SER A 441 9.74 -25.07 6.14
C SER A 441 10.66 -26.11 5.53
N ARG A 442 10.69 -26.16 4.21
CA ARG A 442 11.52 -27.09 3.43
C ARG A 442 12.93 -26.50 3.25
N PRO A 443 13.99 -27.32 3.35
CA PRO A 443 15.34 -26.88 3.06
C PRO A 443 15.47 -26.34 1.62
N ILE A 444 16.15 -25.20 1.48
CA ILE A 444 16.32 -24.53 0.18
C ILE A 444 17.66 -24.91 -0.45
N VAL A 445 17.62 -25.28 -1.73
CA VAL A 445 18.78 -25.57 -2.56
C VAL A 445 19.04 -24.38 -3.48
N ASN A 446 20.19 -23.74 -3.29
CA ASN A 446 20.74 -22.75 -4.22
C ASN A 446 21.58 -23.50 -5.25
N THR A 447 21.14 -23.47 -6.51
CA THR A 447 21.88 -24.10 -7.60
C THR A 447 22.49 -23.06 -8.51
N THR A 448 23.77 -23.20 -8.82
CA THR A 448 24.42 -22.41 -9.85
C THR A 448 24.76 -23.30 -11.01
N ALA A 449 24.27 -22.92 -12.19
CA ALA A 449 24.50 -23.64 -13.43
C ALA A 449 25.19 -22.73 -14.45
N SER A 450 25.99 -23.32 -15.32
CA SER A 450 26.68 -22.61 -16.40
C SER A 450 26.63 -23.42 -17.68
N LEU A 451 26.38 -22.77 -18.81
CA LEU A 451 26.33 -23.38 -20.13
C LEU A 451 27.28 -22.64 -21.08
N THR A 452 28.21 -23.35 -21.71
CA THR A 452 29.24 -22.76 -22.57
C THR A 452 29.36 -23.52 -23.89
N VAL A 453 29.36 -22.78 -25.00
CA VAL A 453 29.62 -23.31 -26.35
C VAL A 453 30.94 -22.70 -26.84
N TYR A 454 31.90 -23.53 -27.26
CA TYR A 454 33.20 -23.05 -27.72
C TYR A 454 33.70 -23.84 -28.94
N PRO A 455 34.07 -23.16 -30.06
CA PRO A 455 33.83 -21.74 -30.33
C PRO A 455 32.33 -21.41 -30.45
N THR A 456 31.95 -20.15 -30.23
CA THR A 456 30.56 -19.67 -30.38
C THR A 456 30.13 -19.55 -31.84
N MET A 457 31.09 -19.29 -32.73
CA MET A 457 30.92 -19.28 -34.18
C MET A 457 31.24 -20.65 -34.76
N ILE A 458 30.29 -21.25 -35.45
CA ILE A 458 30.43 -22.52 -36.14
C ILE A 458 30.74 -22.22 -37.60
N ASN A 459 31.96 -22.55 -38.04
CA ASN A 459 32.36 -22.47 -39.44
C ASN A 459 31.91 -23.73 -40.19
N PRO A 460 30.98 -23.65 -41.17
CA PRO A 460 30.52 -24.82 -41.94
C PRO A 460 31.61 -25.49 -42.77
N GLU A 461 32.67 -24.76 -43.13
CA GLU A 461 33.79 -25.26 -43.95
C GLU A 461 34.77 -26.13 -43.14
N GLU A 462 34.87 -25.87 -41.83
CA GLU A 462 35.77 -26.61 -40.91
C GLU A 462 35.15 -27.93 -40.42
N LYS A 463 35.29 -28.99 -41.22
CA LYS A 463 34.73 -30.32 -40.92
C LYS A 463 35.65 -31.19 -40.06
N ASN A 464 35.83 -30.78 -38.80
CA ASN A 464 36.80 -31.37 -37.87
C ASN A 464 36.31 -32.63 -37.12
N CYS A 465 35.03 -32.99 -37.20
CA CYS A 465 34.47 -34.21 -36.59
C CYS A 465 33.90 -35.17 -37.63
N VAL A 466 33.65 -36.42 -37.21
CA VAL A 466 33.08 -37.46 -38.07
C VAL A 466 31.85 -38.05 -37.39
N VAL A 467 30.74 -38.15 -38.13
CA VAL A 467 29.52 -38.84 -37.71
C VAL A 467 29.45 -40.19 -38.42
N THR A 468 29.31 -41.26 -37.65
CA THR A 468 29.05 -42.61 -38.16
C THR A 468 27.55 -42.84 -38.32
N SER A 469 27.11 -43.01 -39.57
CA SER A 469 25.72 -43.37 -39.90
C SER A 469 25.75 -44.57 -40.86
N GLY A 470 25.44 -45.76 -40.34
CA GLY A 470 25.58 -47.02 -41.08
C GLY A 470 27.05 -47.39 -41.38
N ASN A 471 27.33 -47.83 -42.62
CA ASN A 471 28.68 -48.24 -43.08
C ASN A 471 29.56 -47.05 -43.54
N GLY A 472 29.13 -45.80 -43.35
CA GLY A 472 29.82 -44.59 -43.83
C GLY A 472 30.20 -43.62 -42.71
N SER A 473 31.34 -42.96 -42.89
CA SER A 473 31.85 -41.87 -42.05
C SER A 473 31.68 -40.52 -42.76
N ILE A 474 30.84 -39.63 -42.22
CA ILE A 474 30.56 -38.32 -42.81
C ILE A 474 31.32 -37.24 -42.02
N PRO A 475 32.20 -36.44 -42.66
CA PRO A 475 32.86 -35.32 -42.00
C PRO A 475 31.88 -34.16 -41.78
N VAL A 476 31.84 -33.62 -40.57
CA VAL A 476 30.91 -32.57 -40.11
C VAL A 476 31.63 -31.48 -39.33
N SER A 477 31.08 -30.26 -39.34
CA SER A 477 31.55 -29.15 -38.51
C SER A 477 30.98 -29.29 -37.09
N CYS A 478 31.85 -29.24 -36.09
CA CYS A 478 31.50 -29.49 -34.69
C CYS A 478 32.16 -28.50 -33.74
N VAL A 479 31.49 -28.26 -32.61
CA VAL A 479 31.98 -27.40 -31.52
C VAL A 479 31.78 -28.09 -30.17
N ASN A 480 32.55 -27.66 -29.17
CA ASN A 480 32.45 -28.18 -27.83
C ASN A 480 31.30 -27.51 -27.09
N LEU A 481 30.55 -28.31 -26.33
CA LEU A 481 29.50 -27.86 -25.43
C LEU A 481 29.82 -28.39 -24.03
N SER A 482 29.85 -27.50 -23.05
CA SER A 482 29.95 -27.91 -21.65
C SER A 482 28.89 -27.25 -20.80
N PHE A 483 28.33 -28.03 -19.89
CA PHE A 483 27.44 -27.54 -18.86
C PHE A 483 27.93 -28.01 -17.50
N CYS A 484 27.86 -27.11 -16.52
CA CYS A 484 28.21 -27.40 -15.14
C CYS A 484 27.05 -27.03 -14.24
N ILE A 485 26.88 -27.80 -13.16
CA ILE A 485 25.89 -27.57 -12.12
C ILE A 485 26.59 -27.74 -10.77
N SER A 486 26.29 -26.86 -9.84
CA SER A 486 26.64 -27.00 -8.43
C SER A 486 25.44 -26.65 -7.57
N ALA A 487 25.33 -27.29 -6.41
CA ALA A 487 24.20 -27.14 -5.49
C ALA A 487 24.73 -26.94 -4.08
N GLU A 488 24.20 -25.93 -3.39
CA GLU A 488 24.51 -25.58 -2.01
C GLU A 488 23.24 -25.23 -1.23
N GLY A 489 23.32 -25.21 0.09
CA GLY A 489 22.19 -24.93 0.98
C GLY A 489 22.37 -25.56 2.34
N LYS A 490 21.68 -25.01 3.35
CA LYS A 490 21.82 -25.44 4.74
C LYS A 490 20.98 -26.71 4.99
N HIS A 491 21.52 -27.64 5.79
CA HIS A 491 20.86 -28.89 6.21
C HIS A 491 20.34 -29.78 5.06
N LEU A 492 21.08 -29.84 3.95
CA LEU A 492 20.72 -30.66 2.78
C LEU A 492 21.18 -32.13 2.90
N PRO A 493 20.47 -33.07 2.23
CA PRO A 493 20.94 -34.44 2.06
C PRO A 493 22.30 -34.53 1.36
N SER A 494 23.10 -35.57 1.67
CA SER A 494 24.48 -35.71 1.17
C SER A 494 24.62 -35.80 -0.36
N ASN A 495 23.58 -36.23 -1.07
CA ASN A 495 23.56 -36.27 -2.54
C ASN A 495 22.21 -35.76 -3.04
N LEU A 496 22.24 -34.81 -3.96
CA LEU A 496 21.06 -34.32 -4.67
C LEU A 496 21.05 -34.88 -6.09
N GLY A 497 19.93 -35.47 -6.49
CA GLY A 497 19.70 -35.88 -7.87
C GLY A 497 19.03 -34.75 -8.64
N GLU A 498 19.63 -34.33 -9.75
CA GLU A 498 19.07 -33.32 -10.63
C GLU A 498 18.92 -33.90 -12.05
N PRO A 499 17.69 -34.14 -12.54
CA PRO A 499 17.45 -34.33 -13.96
C PRO A 499 17.81 -33.04 -14.72
N VAL A 500 18.63 -33.22 -15.76
CA VAL A 500 19.11 -32.17 -16.64
C VAL A 500 18.72 -32.50 -18.06
N GLU A 501 18.22 -31.51 -18.78
CA GLU A 501 17.90 -31.59 -20.19
C GLU A 501 18.58 -30.45 -20.95
N VAL A 502 19.39 -30.80 -21.95
CA VAL A 502 19.99 -29.84 -22.87
C VAL A 502 19.32 -29.95 -24.23
N ARG A 503 18.80 -28.84 -24.76
CA ARG A 503 18.10 -28.78 -26.04
C ARG A 503 18.84 -27.87 -27.02
N LEU A 504 19.04 -28.37 -28.24
CA LEU A 504 19.64 -27.63 -29.34
C LEU A 504 18.58 -27.00 -30.24
N ASP A 505 18.89 -25.81 -30.74
CA ASP A 505 18.06 -24.99 -31.61
C ASP A 505 16.65 -24.77 -31.00
N SER A 506 16.62 -24.39 -29.71
CA SER A 506 15.41 -24.40 -28.85
C SER A 506 14.26 -23.56 -29.42
N LEU A 507 14.54 -22.37 -29.98
CA LEU A 507 13.51 -21.49 -30.56
C LEU A 507 12.79 -22.08 -31.77
N LYS A 508 13.47 -22.88 -32.60
CA LYS A 508 12.84 -23.58 -33.74
C LYS A 508 11.85 -24.65 -33.28
N HIS A 509 11.88 -25.08 -32.01
CA HIS A 509 10.91 -26.04 -31.47
C HIS A 509 9.48 -25.48 -31.38
N LYS A 510 9.32 -24.15 -31.20
CA LYS A 510 8.00 -23.50 -31.12
C LYS A 510 7.33 -23.39 -32.50
N GLN A 511 8.06 -23.60 -33.59
CA GLN A 511 7.55 -23.59 -34.97
C GLN A 511 7.35 -25.04 -35.45
N LYS A 512 6.09 -25.52 -35.49
CA LYS A 512 5.76 -26.84 -36.04
C LYS A 512 6.35 -26.99 -37.46
N GLY A 513 7.28 -27.93 -37.63
CA GLY A 513 7.90 -28.25 -38.93
C GLY A 513 9.26 -27.60 -39.21
N ALA A 514 9.83 -26.84 -38.27
CA ALA A 514 11.15 -26.24 -38.47
C ALA A 514 12.30 -27.26 -38.30
N VAL A 515 13.26 -27.23 -39.23
CA VAL A 515 14.42 -28.13 -39.23
C VAL A 515 15.39 -27.75 -38.11
N LYS A 516 15.78 -28.74 -37.30
CA LYS A 516 16.85 -28.62 -36.30
C LYS A 516 18.21 -28.64 -36.99
N ARG A 517 18.97 -27.55 -36.86
CA ARG A 517 20.23 -27.33 -37.57
C ARG A 517 21.44 -27.96 -36.89
N ALA A 518 21.42 -28.06 -35.56
CA ALA A 518 22.48 -28.68 -34.78
C ALA A 518 21.97 -29.94 -34.04
N LEU A 519 22.86 -30.93 -33.89
CA LEU A 519 22.60 -32.20 -33.21
C LEU A 519 23.79 -32.55 -32.31
N PHE A 520 23.55 -33.39 -31.28
CA PHE A 520 24.62 -33.97 -30.48
C PHE A 520 25.41 -35.00 -31.31
N LEU A 521 26.73 -34.99 -31.22
CA LEU A 521 27.60 -35.86 -32.02
C LEU A 521 27.37 -37.34 -31.72
N ASP A 522 27.24 -37.69 -30.44
CA ASP A 522 27.15 -39.09 -29.98
C ASP A 522 25.76 -39.70 -30.24
N SER A 523 24.69 -38.96 -29.93
CA SER A 523 23.31 -39.47 -30.03
C SER A 523 22.64 -39.15 -31.36
N GLN A 524 23.17 -38.19 -32.13
CA GLN A 524 22.58 -37.66 -33.36
C GLN A 524 21.14 -37.12 -33.16
N LEU A 525 20.80 -36.76 -31.92
CA LEU A 525 19.51 -36.18 -31.53
C LEU A 525 19.66 -34.69 -31.21
N PRO A 526 18.57 -33.89 -31.25
CA PRO A 526 18.59 -32.46 -30.91
C PRO A 526 18.47 -32.21 -29.39
N SER A 527 18.29 -33.24 -28.58
CA SER A 527 18.12 -33.15 -27.12
C SER A 527 18.94 -34.21 -26.41
N LEU A 528 19.50 -33.85 -25.25
CA LEU A 528 20.23 -34.71 -24.35
C LEU A 528 19.58 -34.65 -22.97
N GLN A 529 19.10 -35.78 -22.46
CA GLN A 529 18.60 -35.91 -21.08
C GLN A 529 19.58 -36.72 -20.25
N ARG A 530 19.88 -36.25 -19.05
CA ARG A 530 20.83 -36.91 -18.14
C ARG A 530 20.46 -36.63 -16.69
N SER A 531 20.66 -37.61 -15.80
CA SER A 531 20.58 -37.38 -14.36
C SER A 531 21.98 -37.11 -13.82
N VAL A 532 22.16 -35.97 -13.16
CA VAL A 532 23.41 -35.56 -12.52
C VAL A 532 23.23 -35.71 -11.01
N ARG A 533 24.20 -36.32 -10.33
CA ARG A 533 24.24 -36.37 -8.86
C ARG A 533 25.25 -35.34 -8.39
N VAL A 534 24.77 -34.36 -7.63
CA VAL A 534 25.57 -33.25 -7.12
C VAL A 534 25.71 -33.43 -5.61
N ARG A 535 26.95 -33.41 -5.12
CA ARG A 535 27.23 -33.35 -3.68
C ARG A 535 27.23 -31.89 -3.25
N HIS A 536 26.90 -31.66 -1.97
CA HIS A 536 26.89 -30.33 -1.40
C HIS A 536 28.24 -29.61 -1.61
N GLY A 537 28.23 -28.46 -2.29
CA GLY A 537 29.41 -27.65 -2.58
C GLY A 537 30.31 -28.17 -3.73
N GLU A 538 29.96 -29.30 -4.36
CA GLU A 538 30.72 -29.84 -5.48
C GLU A 538 30.16 -29.31 -6.82
N ARG A 539 31.05 -28.91 -7.72
CA ARG A 539 30.69 -28.52 -9.10
C ARG A 539 30.92 -29.68 -10.05
N VAL A 540 29.84 -30.18 -10.65
CA VAL A 540 29.88 -31.27 -11.62
C VAL A 540 29.74 -30.71 -13.03
N CYS A 541 30.74 -30.95 -13.88
CA CYS A 541 30.78 -30.49 -15.26
C CYS A 541 30.73 -31.66 -16.25
N ASN A 542 29.90 -31.54 -17.27
CA ASN A 542 29.80 -32.49 -18.37
C ASN A 542 30.18 -31.82 -19.68
N HIS A 543 31.05 -32.49 -20.44
CA HIS A 543 31.51 -32.05 -21.75
C HIS A 543 30.94 -32.98 -22.83
N THR A 544 30.45 -32.39 -23.91
CA THR A 544 29.95 -33.09 -25.10
C THR A 544 30.26 -32.27 -26.35
N LYS A 545 30.01 -32.84 -27.53
CA LYS A 545 30.18 -32.14 -28.80
C LYS A 545 28.84 -32.07 -29.52
N ILE A 546 28.61 -30.93 -30.16
CA ILE A 546 27.48 -30.72 -31.06
C ILE A 546 28.02 -30.46 -32.46
N TYR A 547 27.26 -30.87 -33.48
CA TYR A 547 27.63 -30.66 -34.87
C TYR A 547 26.51 -30.00 -35.66
N LEU A 548 26.89 -29.24 -36.68
CA LEU A 548 25.99 -28.61 -37.63
C LEU A 548 25.66 -29.60 -38.76
N LYS A 549 24.38 -29.68 -39.14
CA LYS A 549 23.93 -30.47 -40.29
C LYS A 549 24.54 -29.97 -41.60
N ASP A 550 24.40 -30.75 -42.67
CA ASP A 550 24.86 -30.31 -43.98
C ASP A 550 24.08 -29.09 -44.44
N GLU A 551 24.74 -28.18 -45.17
CA GLU A 551 24.11 -26.93 -45.63
C GLU A 551 22.90 -27.16 -46.54
N LYS A 552 22.78 -28.34 -47.16
CA LYS A 552 21.62 -28.71 -47.97
C LYS A 552 20.37 -29.00 -47.13
N ASP A 553 20.54 -29.32 -45.85
CA ASP A 553 19.45 -29.73 -44.96
C ASP A 553 18.67 -28.55 -44.38
N PHE A 554 19.23 -27.34 -44.41
CA PHE A 554 18.59 -26.15 -43.85
C PHE A 554 18.94 -24.87 -44.63
N ARG A 555 17.97 -23.99 -44.80
CA ARG A 555 18.15 -22.70 -45.51
C ARG A 555 18.56 -21.54 -44.60
N ASP A 556 18.22 -21.64 -43.32
CA ASP A 556 18.37 -20.56 -42.36
C ASP A 556 19.78 -20.57 -41.75
N LYS A 557 20.65 -19.73 -42.31
CA LYS A 557 22.03 -19.52 -41.84
C LYS A 557 22.22 -18.25 -41.00
N LEU A 558 21.20 -17.39 -40.92
CA LEU A 558 21.28 -16.08 -40.24
C LEU A 558 20.80 -16.15 -38.78
N SER A 559 19.80 -16.97 -38.47
CA SER A 559 19.30 -17.01 -37.09
C SER A 559 20.28 -17.71 -36.14
N PRO A 560 20.43 -17.26 -34.88
CA PRO A 560 21.27 -17.95 -33.91
C PRO A 560 20.72 -19.34 -33.59
N ILE A 561 21.62 -20.27 -33.26
CA ILE A 561 21.31 -21.59 -32.72
C ILE A 561 21.26 -21.46 -31.19
N PHE A 562 20.05 -21.49 -30.63
CA PHE A 562 19.85 -21.42 -29.19
C PHE A 562 20.07 -22.79 -28.54
N VAL A 563 20.97 -22.85 -27.58
CA VAL A 563 21.23 -24.00 -26.72
C VAL A 563 20.62 -23.70 -25.35
N ALA A 564 19.65 -24.48 -24.93
CA ALA A 564 18.99 -24.30 -23.64
C ALA A 564 19.32 -25.46 -22.70
N LEU A 565 19.79 -25.15 -21.50
CA LEU A 565 19.98 -26.05 -20.37
C LEU A 565 18.78 -25.88 -19.44
N ASN A 566 18.03 -26.94 -19.21
CA ASN A 566 16.94 -27.01 -18.25
C ASN A 566 17.31 -28.00 -17.15
N PHE A 567 17.15 -27.61 -15.89
CA PHE A 567 17.40 -28.49 -14.75
C PHE A 567 16.32 -28.30 -13.68
N SER A 568 16.07 -29.37 -12.92
CA SER A 568 15.18 -29.35 -11.78
C SER A 568 15.71 -30.28 -10.69
N LEU A 569 15.19 -30.16 -9.46
CA LEU A 569 15.38 -31.22 -8.46
C LEU A 569 14.59 -32.47 -8.86
N ASP A 570 15.13 -33.65 -8.57
CA ASP A 570 14.41 -34.91 -8.79
C ASP A 570 13.19 -35.00 -7.85
N PRO A 571 11.95 -35.07 -8.37
CA PRO A 571 10.76 -35.19 -7.53
C PRO A 571 10.71 -36.51 -6.74
N LYS A 572 11.55 -37.50 -7.08
CA LYS A 572 11.72 -38.76 -6.36
C LYS A 572 12.89 -38.74 -5.37
N ALA A 573 13.57 -37.60 -5.20
CA ALA A 573 14.63 -37.47 -4.21
C ALA A 573 14.11 -37.85 -2.82
N ALA A 574 14.95 -38.57 -2.07
CA ALA A 574 14.62 -38.97 -0.71
C ALA A 574 14.36 -37.70 0.13
N ALA A 575 13.33 -37.76 0.97
CA ALA A 575 13.15 -36.76 2.00
C ALA A 575 14.37 -36.75 2.93
N ASP A 576 14.63 -35.61 3.54
CA ASP A 576 15.70 -35.46 4.54
C ASP A 576 15.40 -36.27 5.82
N SER A 577 16.26 -36.14 6.83
CA SER A 577 16.06 -36.78 8.14
C SER A 577 14.76 -36.37 8.83
N HIS A 578 14.15 -35.23 8.45
CA HIS A 578 12.92 -34.68 9.01
C HIS A 578 11.68 -35.00 8.13
N SER A 579 11.83 -35.89 7.15
CA SER A 579 10.81 -36.28 6.18
C SER A 579 10.30 -35.12 5.30
N LEU A 580 11.12 -34.09 5.11
CA LEU A 580 10.86 -32.94 4.23
C LEU A 580 11.68 -33.06 2.95
N ARG A 581 11.06 -32.71 1.81
CA ARG A 581 11.76 -32.68 0.52
C ARG A 581 12.36 -31.30 0.31
N PRO A 582 13.65 -31.18 -0.02
CA PRO A 582 14.23 -29.89 -0.37
C PRO A 582 13.51 -29.24 -1.55
N ILE A 583 13.66 -27.93 -1.70
CA ILE A 583 13.12 -27.17 -2.82
C ILE A 583 14.20 -26.29 -3.46
N LEU A 584 14.12 -26.07 -4.77
CA LEU A 584 14.98 -25.09 -5.42
C LEU A 584 14.60 -23.69 -4.95
N ASN A 585 15.60 -22.85 -4.74
CA ASN A 585 15.37 -21.44 -4.51
C ASN A 585 14.61 -20.85 -5.72
N TYR A 586 13.46 -20.23 -5.45
CA TYR A 586 12.58 -19.62 -6.46
C TYR A 586 13.26 -18.52 -7.29
N GLN A 587 14.34 -17.93 -6.78
CA GLN A 587 15.16 -16.95 -7.50
C GLN A 587 16.11 -17.60 -8.52
N THR A 588 16.30 -18.93 -8.45
CA THR A 588 17.21 -19.64 -9.35
C THR A 588 16.55 -19.84 -10.72
N ALA A 589 17.23 -19.38 -11.77
CA ALA A 589 16.79 -19.64 -13.13
C ALA A 589 17.04 -21.12 -13.50
N SER A 590 15.97 -21.92 -13.53
CA SER A 590 15.99 -23.33 -13.93
C SER A 590 16.31 -23.55 -15.42
N VAL A 591 16.25 -22.48 -16.23
CA VAL A 591 16.57 -22.51 -17.65
C VAL A 591 17.67 -21.49 -17.96
N ILE A 592 18.78 -21.97 -18.50
CA ILE A 592 19.91 -21.16 -18.97
C ILE A 592 20.03 -21.31 -20.48
N GLU A 593 20.09 -20.18 -21.20
CA GLU A 593 20.22 -20.18 -22.65
C GLU A 593 21.56 -19.60 -23.09
N GLN A 594 22.19 -20.25 -24.06
CA GLN A 594 23.39 -19.80 -24.75
C GLN A 594 23.14 -19.79 -26.25
N LYS A 595 23.79 -18.86 -26.97
CA LYS A 595 23.68 -18.74 -28.42
C LYS A 595 24.96 -19.21 -29.09
N ALA A 596 24.82 -19.91 -30.22
CA ALA A 596 25.87 -20.17 -31.18
C ALA A 596 25.43 -19.64 -32.56
N GLN A 597 26.37 -19.23 -33.41
CA GLN A 597 26.05 -18.65 -34.71
C GLN A 597 26.80 -19.36 -35.84
N ILE A 598 26.27 -19.25 -37.05
CA ILE A 598 26.91 -19.76 -38.26
C ILE A 598 27.70 -18.61 -38.89
N LEU A 599 28.97 -18.83 -39.19
CA LEU A 599 29.83 -17.82 -39.81
C LEU A 599 29.36 -17.50 -41.25
N LEU A 600 29.08 -16.22 -41.53
CA LEU A 600 28.71 -15.69 -42.86
C LEU A 600 29.49 -14.39 -43.18
N ASP A 601 29.64 -14.03 -44.45
CA ASP A 601 29.97 -12.67 -44.94
C ASP A 601 31.10 -11.89 -44.22
N CYS A 602 32.21 -12.55 -43.84
CA CYS A 602 33.37 -11.92 -43.16
C CYS A 602 34.61 -11.70 -44.05
N GLY A 603 34.45 -11.59 -45.38
CA GLY A 603 35.59 -11.40 -46.30
C GLY A 603 36.46 -12.65 -46.50
N GLU A 604 37.56 -12.53 -47.25
CA GLU A 604 38.46 -13.66 -47.56
C GLU A 604 39.33 -14.10 -46.38
N ASP A 605 39.55 -13.22 -45.40
CA ASP A 605 40.31 -13.51 -44.18
C ASP A 605 39.44 -14.09 -43.06
N ASN A 606 38.12 -14.21 -43.27
CA ASN A 606 37.12 -14.65 -42.29
C ASN A 606 37.10 -13.79 -41.00
N ILE A 607 37.52 -12.51 -41.08
CA ILE A 607 37.56 -11.59 -39.92
C ILE A 607 36.61 -10.41 -40.18
N CYS A 608 35.45 -10.40 -39.51
CA CYS A 608 34.52 -9.28 -39.58
C CYS A 608 35.01 -8.08 -38.75
N VAL A 609 35.32 -6.93 -39.37
CA VAL A 609 35.69 -5.69 -38.65
C VAL A 609 34.66 -4.58 -38.89
N PRO A 610 33.78 -4.26 -37.92
CA PRO A 610 32.82 -3.16 -38.03
C PRO A 610 33.41 -1.80 -37.61
N ASP A 611 32.76 -0.68 -37.96
CA ASP A 611 33.05 0.67 -37.43
C ASP A 611 31.73 1.33 -36.99
N LEU A 612 31.44 1.26 -35.70
CA LEU A 612 30.15 1.67 -35.14
C LEU A 612 30.21 3.13 -34.67
N LYS A 613 29.29 3.98 -35.14
CA LYS A 613 29.15 5.39 -34.74
C LYS A 613 27.77 5.66 -34.14
N LEU A 614 27.70 6.50 -33.10
CA LEU A 614 26.46 6.91 -32.45
C LEU A 614 26.36 8.44 -32.32
N SER A 615 25.15 8.98 -32.40
CA SER A 615 24.85 10.39 -32.09
C SER A 615 23.47 10.51 -31.44
N VAL A 616 23.31 11.47 -30.52
CA VAL A 616 22.06 11.68 -29.76
C VAL A 616 21.62 13.14 -29.77
N HIS A 617 20.30 13.37 -29.89
CA HIS A 617 19.69 14.70 -29.89
C HIS A 617 18.40 14.69 -29.07
N GLY A 618 18.22 15.65 -28.15
CA GLY A 618 16.98 15.81 -27.39
C GLY A 618 16.13 16.98 -27.88
N ASP A 619 14.81 16.90 -27.65
CA ASP A 619 13.85 17.98 -27.93
C ASP A 619 13.92 19.13 -26.90
N ARG A 620 14.41 18.86 -25.69
CA ARG A 620 14.58 19.83 -24.61
C ARG A 620 15.98 19.75 -23.97
N LYS A 621 16.46 20.88 -23.46
CA LYS A 621 17.72 20.97 -22.69
C LYS A 621 17.50 21.19 -21.19
N GLU A 622 16.31 21.61 -20.80
CA GLU A 622 15.95 21.99 -19.43
C GLU A 622 14.74 21.17 -18.94
N VAL A 623 14.73 20.83 -17.66
CA VAL A 623 13.63 20.13 -16.97
C VAL A 623 13.26 20.86 -15.68
N TYR A 624 11.97 20.89 -15.34
CA TYR A 624 11.47 21.65 -14.20
C TYR A 624 11.35 20.78 -12.94
N LEU A 625 11.92 21.25 -11.84
CA LEU A 625 11.87 20.53 -10.57
C LEU A 625 10.45 20.50 -9.99
N GLY A 626 9.95 19.31 -9.63
CA GLY A 626 8.59 19.11 -9.08
C GLY A 626 7.50 18.94 -10.14
N ASP A 627 7.86 18.83 -11.42
CA ASP A 627 6.93 18.50 -12.51
C ASP A 627 7.24 17.15 -13.14
N ASP A 628 6.21 16.61 -13.80
CA ASP A 628 6.31 15.43 -14.66
C ASP A 628 6.93 15.83 -16.01
N ASN A 629 8.22 15.57 -16.19
CA ASN A 629 8.94 16.01 -17.39
C ASN A 629 9.01 14.87 -18.41
N SER A 630 8.39 15.04 -19.58
CA SER A 630 8.61 14.14 -20.73
C SER A 630 9.74 14.68 -21.62
N LEU A 631 10.66 13.79 -21.99
CA LEU A 631 11.81 14.08 -22.85
C LEU A 631 11.86 13.10 -24.02
N THR A 632 12.11 13.62 -25.21
CA THR A 632 12.25 12.79 -26.41
C THR A 632 13.68 12.85 -26.93
N LEU A 633 14.34 11.69 -27.00
CA LEU A 633 15.71 11.53 -27.47
C LEU A 633 15.76 10.80 -28.81
N THR A 634 16.48 11.36 -29.77
CA THR A 634 16.73 10.75 -31.08
C THR A 634 18.14 10.16 -31.11
N PHE A 635 18.24 8.84 -31.22
CA PHE A 635 19.49 8.11 -31.39
C PHE A 635 19.69 7.77 -32.87
N ASN A 636 20.92 7.96 -33.36
CA ASN A 636 21.29 7.70 -34.74
C ASN A 636 22.58 6.86 -34.77
N ALA A 637 22.42 5.57 -35.09
CA ALA A 637 23.46 4.54 -35.09
C ALA A 637 23.88 4.16 -36.52
N ARG A 638 25.18 4.08 -36.79
CA ARG A 638 25.75 3.81 -38.11
C ARG A 638 26.85 2.75 -38.05
N ASN A 639 26.93 1.90 -39.07
CA ASN A 639 28.08 1.01 -39.30
C ASN A 639 28.81 1.47 -40.57
N GLU A 640 29.97 2.10 -40.43
CA GLU A 640 30.80 2.63 -41.52
C GLU A 640 31.93 1.67 -41.92
N GLY A 641 32.03 0.50 -41.28
CA GLY A 641 33.08 -0.50 -41.52
C GLY A 641 32.79 -1.45 -42.70
N GLU A 642 33.76 -2.31 -42.99
CA GLU A 642 33.72 -3.24 -44.14
C GLU A 642 32.95 -4.55 -43.82
N GLY A 643 32.86 -4.94 -42.54
CA GLY A 643 32.22 -6.18 -42.08
C GLY A 643 30.81 -6.03 -41.48
N GLY A 644 30.03 -7.12 -41.49
CA GLY A 644 28.77 -7.21 -40.77
C GLY A 644 28.97 -7.26 -39.26
N ALA A 645 28.31 -6.37 -38.51
CA ALA A 645 28.35 -6.37 -37.06
C ALA A 645 27.28 -7.32 -36.50
N TYR A 646 27.67 -8.53 -36.11
CA TYR A 646 26.77 -9.52 -35.51
C TYR A 646 26.24 -9.08 -34.14
N GLU A 647 24.96 -9.37 -33.87
CA GLU A 647 24.23 -8.99 -32.64
C GLU A 647 24.48 -7.53 -32.24
N SER A 648 24.28 -6.60 -33.18
CA SER A 648 24.43 -5.17 -32.89
C SER A 648 23.27 -4.70 -32.02
N GLU A 649 23.59 -4.15 -30.85
CA GLU A 649 22.61 -3.60 -29.91
C GLU A 649 22.95 -2.13 -29.59
N LEU A 650 21.91 -1.29 -29.52
CA LEU A 650 22.01 0.05 -28.94
C LEU A 650 21.74 -0.07 -27.44
N TYR A 651 22.74 0.30 -26.63
CA TYR A 651 22.69 0.28 -25.19
C TYR A 651 22.56 1.70 -24.64
N VAL A 652 21.47 2.00 -23.93
CA VAL A 652 21.18 3.33 -23.36
C VAL A 652 21.07 3.22 -21.85
N VAL A 653 21.99 3.85 -21.12
CA VAL A 653 21.96 3.93 -19.65
C VAL A 653 21.12 5.12 -19.22
N LEU A 654 20.11 4.84 -18.40
CA LEU A 654 19.19 5.84 -17.84
C LEU A 654 19.62 6.20 -16.41
N PRO A 655 19.49 7.48 -16.01
CA PRO A 655 19.66 7.86 -14.61
C PRO A 655 18.53 7.26 -13.73
N PRO A 656 18.74 7.06 -12.42
CA PRO A 656 17.77 6.41 -11.53
C PRO A 656 16.45 7.18 -11.37
N GLU A 657 16.41 8.46 -11.71
CA GLU A 657 15.22 9.31 -11.70
C GLU A 657 14.46 9.31 -13.05
N ALA A 658 14.96 8.58 -14.05
CA ALA A 658 14.31 8.42 -15.36
C ALA A 658 13.68 7.04 -15.52
N ASP A 659 12.49 7.03 -16.10
CA ASP A 659 11.77 5.84 -16.53
C ASP A 659 11.54 5.85 -18.03
N TYR A 660 11.63 4.66 -18.64
CA TYR A 660 11.38 4.50 -20.06
C TYR A 660 9.86 4.48 -20.34
N SER A 661 9.37 5.43 -21.16
CA SER A 661 7.94 5.54 -21.50
C SER A 661 7.56 4.75 -22.75
N GLY A 662 8.45 4.69 -23.74
CA GLY A 662 8.20 3.95 -24.96
C GLY A 662 8.95 4.48 -26.18
N ILE A 663 8.71 3.83 -27.32
CA ILE A 663 9.15 4.30 -28.64
C ILE A 663 8.06 5.17 -29.24
N ALA A 664 8.43 6.36 -29.69
CA ALA A 664 7.52 7.27 -30.38
C ALA A 664 7.16 6.71 -31.77
N ARG A 665 5.86 6.54 -32.05
CA ARG A 665 5.33 5.83 -33.23
C ARG A 665 4.93 6.74 -34.40
N ASN A 666 5.13 8.06 -34.28
CA ASN A 666 4.40 9.05 -35.09
C ASN A 666 5.19 9.63 -36.28
N ASN A 667 6.28 8.99 -36.74
CA ASN A 667 7.08 9.52 -37.85
C ASN A 667 7.53 8.40 -38.80
N GLU A 668 7.11 8.44 -40.07
CA GLU A 668 7.43 7.43 -41.10
C GLU A 668 8.92 7.34 -41.45
N SER A 669 9.73 8.30 -40.99
CA SER A 669 11.17 8.39 -41.21
C SER A 669 12.04 7.65 -40.18
N LEU A 670 11.42 6.99 -39.20
CA LEU A 670 12.09 6.28 -38.11
C LEU A 670 11.96 4.76 -38.24
N THR A 671 13.06 4.04 -38.03
CA THR A 671 13.07 2.57 -37.99
C THR A 671 12.50 2.10 -36.66
N GLN A 672 11.55 1.18 -36.69
CA GLN A 672 10.99 0.58 -35.48
C GLN A 672 11.92 -0.51 -34.94
N LEU A 673 12.61 -0.24 -33.84
CA LEU A 673 13.47 -1.23 -33.17
C LEU A 673 12.72 -1.98 -32.06
N THR A 674 13.17 -3.20 -31.80
CA THR A 674 12.74 -3.99 -30.63
C THR A 674 13.68 -3.64 -29.48
N CYS A 675 13.15 -3.08 -28.40
CA CYS A 675 13.93 -2.70 -27.23
C CYS A 675 13.46 -3.45 -25.99
N THR A 676 14.43 -3.84 -25.16
CA THR A 676 14.24 -4.47 -23.86
C THR A 676 14.75 -3.53 -22.77
N TYR A 677 13.91 -3.29 -21.77
CA TYR A 677 14.28 -2.50 -20.60
C TYR A 677 14.73 -3.45 -19.49
N VAL A 678 15.93 -3.21 -18.95
CA VAL A 678 16.55 -4.05 -17.93
C VAL A 678 16.98 -3.19 -16.75
N ASN A 679 16.76 -3.72 -15.55
CA ASN A 679 17.17 -3.12 -14.30
C ASN A 679 17.99 -4.16 -13.53
N GLU A 680 19.32 -4.07 -13.65
CA GLU A 680 20.27 -4.96 -12.97
C GLU A 680 21.24 -4.12 -12.15
N ASN A 681 21.55 -4.54 -10.91
CA ASN A 681 22.56 -3.92 -10.04
C ASN A 681 22.43 -2.39 -9.88
N GLN A 682 21.20 -1.87 -9.73
CA GLN A 682 20.88 -0.44 -9.64
C GLN A 682 21.17 0.39 -10.92
N THR A 683 21.70 -0.24 -11.98
CA THR A 683 21.84 0.38 -13.31
C THR A 683 20.63 0.07 -14.17
N ARG A 684 19.91 1.12 -14.57
CA ARG A 684 18.77 1.04 -15.48
C ARG A 684 19.26 1.24 -16.90
N TYR A 685 18.99 0.30 -17.79
CA TYR A 685 19.39 0.45 -19.18
C TYR A 685 18.36 -0.12 -20.15
N LEU A 686 18.44 0.34 -21.37
CA LEU A 686 17.66 -0.12 -22.51
C LEU A 686 18.61 -0.78 -23.52
N SER A 687 18.33 -2.01 -23.92
CA SER A 687 19.00 -2.67 -25.06
C SER A 687 18.04 -2.78 -26.24
N CYS A 688 18.39 -2.18 -27.38
CA CYS A 688 17.61 -2.23 -28.61
C CYS A 688 18.35 -2.97 -29.74
N ASP A 689 17.68 -3.90 -30.39
CA ASP A 689 18.24 -4.67 -31.51
C ASP A 689 18.44 -3.79 -32.74
N LEU A 690 19.68 -3.60 -33.20
CA LEU A 690 20.02 -2.88 -34.44
C LEU A 690 20.20 -3.80 -35.65
N GLY A 691 20.30 -5.11 -35.43
CA GLY A 691 20.35 -6.14 -36.47
C GLY A 691 21.42 -7.19 -36.26
N ASN A 692 21.20 -8.38 -36.82
CA ASN A 692 22.12 -9.52 -36.76
C ASN A 692 22.33 -10.16 -38.15
N PRO A 693 23.40 -9.78 -38.90
CA PRO A 693 24.32 -8.68 -38.62
C PRO A 693 23.78 -7.30 -39.07
N MET A 694 24.22 -6.22 -38.41
CA MET A 694 24.11 -4.86 -38.92
C MET A 694 25.13 -4.68 -40.06
N LYS A 695 24.62 -4.65 -41.29
CA LYS A 695 25.45 -4.63 -42.51
C LYS A 695 26.32 -3.38 -42.62
N ALA A 696 27.42 -3.47 -43.36
CA ALA A 696 28.22 -2.32 -43.77
C ALA A 696 27.36 -1.25 -44.45
N GLY A 697 27.54 0.01 -44.07
CA GLY A 697 26.78 1.16 -44.59
C GLY A 697 25.37 1.35 -44.00
N THR A 698 24.95 0.54 -43.02
CA THR A 698 23.62 0.67 -42.41
C THR A 698 23.53 1.93 -41.54
N ASN A 699 22.42 2.68 -41.66
CA ASN A 699 22.13 3.88 -40.88
C ASN A 699 20.72 3.77 -40.28
N VAL A 700 20.63 3.71 -38.94
CA VAL A 700 19.40 3.44 -38.19
C VAL A 700 19.11 4.63 -37.28
N ARG A 701 17.89 5.20 -37.39
CA ARG A 701 17.42 6.31 -36.55
C ARG A 701 16.24 5.86 -35.69
N GLN A 702 16.38 6.01 -34.38
CA GLN A 702 15.37 5.62 -33.40
C GLN A 702 15.00 6.82 -32.51
N LEU A 703 13.70 7.03 -32.31
CA LEU A 703 13.18 8.03 -31.37
C LEU A 703 12.71 7.33 -30.10
N LEU A 704 13.30 7.72 -28.97
CA LEU A 704 13.05 7.19 -27.66
C LEU A 704 12.35 8.24 -26.81
N ALA A 705 11.17 7.92 -26.28
CA ALA A 705 10.51 8.75 -25.29
C ALA A 705 10.89 8.27 -23.89
N VAL A 706 11.51 9.17 -23.13
CA VAL A 706 11.92 8.96 -21.74
C VAL A 706 11.08 9.88 -20.86
N PHE A 707 10.54 9.33 -19.79
CA PHE A 707 9.82 10.08 -18.77
C PHE A 707 10.76 10.31 -17.59
N LEU A 708 10.95 11.56 -17.20
CA LEU A 708 11.81 11.93 -16.09
C LEU A 708 10.92 12.29 -14.91
N ASN A 709 10.93 11.41 -13.90
CA ASN A 709 10.24 11.68 -12.66
C ASN A 709 11.18 12.48 -11.76
N CYS A 710 11.16 13.81 -11.92
CA CYS A 710 11.92 14.74 -11.09
C CYS A 710 11.19 15.04 -9.78
N THR A 711 10.80 13.99 -9.05
CA THR A 711 10.35 14.07 -7.66
C THR A 711 11.56 13.87 -6.75
N PHE A 712 11.63 14.66 -5.67
CA PHE A 712 12.90 14.88 -5.01
C PHE A 712 13.07 14.13 -3.70
N SER A 713 14.23 13.48 -3.60
CA SER A 713 14.92 13.14 -2.36
C SER A 713 16.38 13.67 -2.28
N SER A 714 16.93 14.45 -3.23
CA SER A 714 18.34 14.91 -3.08
C SER A 714 18.76 16.26 -3.74
N LEU A 715 19.26 17.18 -2.89
CA LEU A 715 19.67 18.61 -3.09
C LEU A 715 19.89 19.14 -4.53
N PRO A 716 19.40 20.35 -4.88
CA PRO A 716 19.35 20.87 -6.26
C PRO A 716 20.74 21.17 -6.86
N HIS A 717 21.80 21.21 -6.04
CA HIS A 717 23.15 21.52 -6.50
C HIS A 717 23.94 20.33 -7.10
N LYS A 718 23.38 19.11 -7.14
CA LYS A 718 24.07 17.91 -7.66
C LYS A 718 23.41 17.21 -8.86
N LEU A 719 22.21 17.62 -9.29
CA LEU A 719 21.49 16.94 -10.36
C LEU A 719 22.03 17.34 -11.75
N LYS A 720 23.03 16.60 -12.21
CA LYS A 720 23.42 16.56 -13.63
C LYS A 720 22.94 15.23 -14.19
N PHE A 721 21.89 15.25 -15.01
CA PHE A 721 21.46 14.05 -15.72
C PHE A 721 22.38 13.81 -16.91
N ILE A 722 23.02 12.64 -16.93
CA ILE A 722 23.90 12.19 -18.01
C ILE A 722 23.30 10.89 -18.55
N LEU A 723 22.72 10.95 -19.74
CA LEU A 723 22.29 9.77 -20.48
C LEU A 723 23.44 9.30 -21.36
N ALA A 724 23.95 8.09 -21.17
CA ALA A 724 25.02 7.52 -21.98
C ALA A 724 24.45 6.49 -22.95
N GLY A 725 24.70 6.67 -24.25
CA GLY A 725 24.42 5.68 -25.28
C GLY A 725 25.71 5.10 -25.84
N LEU A 726 25.73 3.79 -26.12
CA LEU A 726 26.79 3.13 -26.88
C LEU A 726 26.19 2.08 -27.80
N VAL A 727 26.85 1.81 -28.93
CA VAL A 727 26.53 0.67 -29.79
C VAL A 727 27.58 -0.39 -29.54
N GLN A 728 27.16 -1.61 -29.24
CA GLN A 728 28.06 -2.72 -28.99
C GLN A 728 27.68 -3.93 -29.85
N SER A 729 28.69 -4.63 -30.37
CA SER A 729 28.57 -6.01 -30.84
C SER A 729 29.19 -6.95 -29.81
N ARG A 730 28.58 -8.13 -29.60
CA ARG A 730 29.06 -9.07 -28.58
C ARG A 730 30.28 -9.87 -29.12
N LYS A 731 31.40 -9.85 -28.36
CA LYS A 731 32.64 -10.67 -28.42
C LYS A 731 32.53 -11.94 -29.30
N GLU A 732 33.41 -12.29 -30.25
CA GLU A 732 34.86 -12.11 -30.39
C GLU A 732 35.23 -11.94 -31.88
N ILE A 733 35.67 -10.74 -32.25
CA ILE A 733 36.51 -10.51 -33.43
C ILE A 733 37.93 -10.45 -32.87
N LYS A 734 38.93 -11.03 -33.54
CA LYS A 734 40.33 -11.07 -33.07
C LYS A 734 40.96 -9.69 -32.72
N ASN A 735 40.26 -8.57 -32.95
CA ASN A 735 40.62 -7.21 -32.51
C ASN A 735 39.53 -6.60 -31.61
N GLU A 736 39.82 -6.39 -30.33
CA GLU A 736 38.89 -5.81 -29.34
C GLU A 736 38.51 -4.33 -29.63
N ASN A 737 39.38 -3.57 -30.31
CA ASN A 737 39.27 -2.13 -30.45
C ASN A 737 38.06 -1.62 -31.28
N ASN A 738 37.44 -2.46 -32.11
CA ASN A 738 36.36 -2.06 -33.03
C ASN A 738 34.99 -2.69 -32.69
N SER A 739 34.86 -3.29 -31.51
CA SER A 739 33.63 -3.99 -31.07
C SER A 739 32.55 -3.06 -30.51
N HIS A 740 32.86 -1.79 -30.31
CA HIS A 740 31.98 -0.81 -29.69
C HIS A 740 32.18 0.59 -30.30
N SER A 741 31.13 1.42 -30.27
CA SER A 741 31.24 2.84 -30.54
C SER A 741 31.78 3.59 -29.32
N GLU A 742 32.27 4.81 -29.51
CA GLU A 742 32.47 5.74 -28.39
C GLU A 742 31.13 6.01 -27.68
N ALA A 743 31.17 6.14 -26.35
CA ALA A 743 30.00 6.45 -25.56
C ALA A 743 29.62 7.93 -25.70
N VAL A 744 28.35 8.22 -25.99
CA VAL A 744 27.85 9.58 -26.19
C VAL A 744 26.94 9.97 -25.03
N SER A 745 27.22 11.12 -24.39
CA SER A 745 26.44 11.63 -23.27
C SER A 745 25.50 12.78 -23.66
N TYR A 746 24.22 12.73 -23.26
CA TYR A 746 23.29 13.87 -23.31
C TYR A 746 23.13 14.51 -21.93
N LYS A 747 23.28 15.85 -21.83
CA LYS A 747 23.22 16.60 -20.57
C LYS A 747 21.95 17.44 -20.49
N LEU A 748 21.21 17.33 -19.37
CA LEU A 748 20.03 18.14 -19.07
C LEU A 748 20.30 19.07 -17.87
N GLU A 749 19.78 20.28 -17.92
CA GLU A 749 19.83 21.25 -16.82
C GLU A 749 18.51 21.26 -16.03
N VAL A 750 18.59 21.23 -14.70
CA VAL A 750 17.42 21.27 -13.82
C VAL A 750 17.13 22.72 -13.41
N VAL A 751 15.92 23.18 -13.69
CA VAL A 751 15.49 24.57 -13.43
C VAL A 751 14.38 24.59 -12.38
N VAL A 752 14.42 25.58 -11.49
CA VAL A 752 13.39 25.83 -10.47
C VAL A 752 12.43 26.89 -11.01
N GLN A 753 11.13 26.57 -11.04
CA GLN A 753 10.07 27.49 -11.47
C GLN A 753 8.91 27.45 -10.48
N ALA A 754 8.63 28.59 -9.84
CA ALA A 754 7.45 28.77 -9.01
C ALA A 754 6.54 29.86 -9.58
N ASP A 755 5.24 29.59 -9.65
CA ASP A 755 4.20 30.49 -10.13
C ASP A 755 3.25 30.75 -8.95
N VAL A 756 3.43 31.86 -8.25
CA VAL A 756 2.69 32.15 -7.02
C VAL A 756 1.65 33.21 -7.27
N ILE A 757 0.42 32.93 -6.84
CA ILE A 757 -0.72 33.80 -6.99
C ILE A 757 -1.18 34.25 -5.60
N LEU A 758 -1.22 35.57 -5.38
CA LEU A 758 -1.76 36.17 -4.16
C LEU A 758 -3.07 36.91 -4.49
N GLN A 759 -4.15 36.53 -3.82
CA GLN A 759 -5.48 37.12 -3.98
C GLN A 759 -6.03 37.61 -2.65
N GLY A 760 -6.94 38.59 -2.68
CA GLY A 760 -7.59 39.07 -1.47
C GLY A 760 -8.99 39.64 -1.72
N VAL A 761 -9.89 39.48 -0.75
CA VAL A 761 -11.30 39.93 -0.82
C VAL A 761 -11.77 40.54 0.49
N SER A 762 -12.74 41.47 0.42
CA SER A 762 -13.43 42.07 1.58
C SER A 762 -14.85 41.52 1.71
N ARG A 763 -15.26 41.19 2.94
CA ARG A 763 -16.62 40.77 3.29
C ARG A 763 -17.16 41.65 4.43
N PRO A 764 -18.25 42.42 4.24
CA PRO A 764 -18.92 42.66 2.97
C PRO A 764 -18.02 43.40 1.96
N ASP A 765 -18.41 43.39 0.68
CA ASP A 765 -17.70 44.09 -0.39
C ASP A 765 -17.86 45.62 -0.31
N LYS A 766 -18.89 46.11 0.40
CA LYS A 766 -19.15 47.52 0.69
C LYS A 766 -19.82 47.67 2.06
N VAL A 767 -19.63 48.82 2.71
CA VAL A 767 -20.28 49.15 4.00
C VAL A 767 -21.12 50.41 3.85
N PHE A 768 -22.37 50.37 4.32
CA PHE A 768 -23.31 51.49 4.24
C PHE A 768 -23.42 52.25 5.56
N PHE A 769 -23.46 53.58 5.49
CA PHE A 769 -23.68 54.49 6.63
C PHE A 769 -24.92 55.38 6.42
N PRO A 770 -25.71 55.67 7.48
CA PRO A 770 -25.54 55.24 8.86
C PRO A 770 -25.72 53.72 9.04
N ALA A 771 -24.89 53.10 9.89
CA ALA A 771 -24.91 51.66 10.10
C ALA A 771 -26.23 51.23 10.77
N ALA A 772 -26.90 50.23 10.19
CA ALA A 772 -28.19 49.75 10.70
C ALA A 772 -28.07 49.25 12.14
N ASN A 773 -28.99 49.69 13.01
CA ASN A 773 -29.06 49.33 14.44
C ASN A 773 -27.87 49.78 15.31
N TRP A 774 -26.96 50.61 14.80
CA TRP A 774 -25.86 51.17 15.58
C TRP A 774 -26.26 52.50 16.24
N LYS A 775 -25.78 52.75 17.46
CA LYS A 775 -25.99 54.00 18.20
C LYS A 775 -24.68 54.42 18.89
N ALA A 776 -24.36 55.71 18.85
CA ALA A 776 -23.21 56.26 19.56
C ALA A 776 -23.32 55.97 21.07
N THR A 777 -22.23 55.49 21.67
CA THR A 777 -22.16 55.03 23.07
C THR A 777 -20.86 55.52 23.70
N ARG A 778 -20.92 55.95 24.97
CA ARG A 778 -19.74 56.48 25.69
C ARG A 778 -18.80 55.40 26.26
N SER A 779 -19.24 54.13 26.30
CA SER A 779 -18.48 53.00 26.84
C SER A 779 -18.61 51.76 25.94
N TYR A 780 -17.56 51.42 25.19
CA TYR A 780 -17.53 50.21 24.35
C TYR A 780 -17.31 48.97 25.21
N ALA A 781 -18.27 48.04 25.20
CA ALA A 781 -18.17 46.77 25.91
C ALA A 781 -18.22 45.57 24.96
N VAL A 782 -18.99 45.68 23.87
CA VAL A 782 -19.13 44.64 22.83
C VAL A 782 -18.65 45.15 21.48
N GLU A 783 -18.27 44.25 20.58
CA GLU A 783 -17.76 44.61 19.25
C GLU A 783 -18.78 45.41 18.39
N GLN A 784 -20.08 45.25 18.64
CA GLN A 784 -21.14 46.00 17.95
C GLN A 784 -21.13 47.49 18.29
N ASP A 785 -20.63 47.87 19.47
CA ASP A 785 -20.59 49.27 19.90
C ASP A 785 -19.61 50.09 19.03
N VAL A 786 -18.61 49.44 18.44
CA VAL A 786 -17.61 50.08 17.57
C VAL A 786 -18.17 50.41 16.19
N GLY A 787 -18.92 49.48 15.58
CA GLY A 787 -19.48 49.66 14.25
C GLY A 787 -19.60 48.36 13.43
N PRO A 788 -19.81 48.44 12.11
CA PRO A 788 -20.01 47.27 11.25
C PRO A 788 -18.74 46.42 11.11
N ALA A 789 -18.93 45.10 11.05
CA ALA A 789 -17.84 44.14 10.86
C ALA A 789 -17.34 44.12 9.42
N VAL A 790 -16.03 43.99 9.25
CA VAL A 790 -15.37 43.78 7.96
C VAL A 790 -14.31 42.70 8.12
N GLU A 791 -14.37 41.73 7.24
CA GLU A 791 -13.48 40.58 7.17
C GLU A 791 -12.66 40.66 5.87
N HIS A 792 -11.34 40.69 5.99
CA HIS A 792 -10.40 40.65 4.85
C HIS A 792 -9.76 39.27 4.77
N ILE A 793 -9.96 38.59 3.65
CA ILE A 793 -9.44 37.25 3.41
C ILE A 793 -8.37 37.33 2.33
N TYR A 794 -7.19 36.79 2.61
CA TYR A 794 -6.05 36.72 1.70
C TYR A 794 -5.68 35.26 1.44
N GLU A 795 -5.49 34.89 0.18
CA GLU A 795 -5.12 33.53 -0.25
C GLU A 795 -3.84 33.59 -1.09
N LEU A 796 -2.84 32.80 -0.67
CA LEU A 796 -1.58 32.59 -1.36
C LEU A 796 -1.56 31.16 -1.92
N LEU A 797 -1.45 31.02 -3.24
CA LEU A 797 -1.45 29.75 -3.96
C LEU A 797 -0.13 29.57 -4.73
N ASN A 798 0.51 28.42 -4.61
CA ASN A 798 1.60 28.03 -5.50
C ASN A 798 1.05 27.19 -6.66
N ASN A 799 0.94 27.78 -7.85
CA ASN A 799 0.54 27.12 -9.10
C ASN A 799 1.74 26.55 -9.87
N GLY A 800 2.97 26.92 -9.49
CA GLY A 800 4.19 26.46 -10.16
C GLY A 800 4.57 25.02 -9.78
N PRO A 801 5.39 24.36 -10.61
CA PRO A 801 5.84 22.99 -10.34
C PRO A 801 6.76 22.89 -9.13
N SER A 802 7.60 23.90 -8.88
CA SER A 802 8.59 23.86 -7.80
C SER A 802 8.01 24.29 -6.45
N ARG A 803 8.43 23.59 -5.39
CA ARG A 803 8.10 23.93 -4.00
C ARG A 803 8.77 25.25 -3.59
N LEU A 804 8.10 26.00 -2.72
CA LEU A 804 8.62 27.23 -2.13
C LEU A 804 8.74 27.07 -0.62
N GLY A 805 9.91 27.40 -0.07
CA GLY A 805 10.16 27.44 1.37
C GLY A 805 10.46 28.85 1.86
N ASP A 806 10.14 29.11 3.13
CA ASP A 806 10.49 30.32 3.90
C ASP A 806 10.22 31.65 3.19
N THR A 807 8.93 31.97 3.01
CA THR A 807 8.51 33.26 2.45
C THR A 807 7.81 34.14 3.49
N VAL A 808 7.98 35.45 3.38
CA VAL A 808 7.38 36.42 4.30
C VAL A 808 6.29 37.21 3.58
N LEU A 809 5.12 37.23 4.19
CA LEU A 809 3.95 38.00 3.78
C LEU A 809 3.71 39.09 4.82
N GLU A 810 3.58 40.34 4.37
CA GLU A 810 3.36 41.50 5.25
C GLU A 810 2.07 42.20 4.86
N LEU A 811 1.08 42.18 5.75
CA LEU A 811 -0.19 42.90 5.57
C LEU A 811 -0.15 44.24 6.31
N ARG A 812 -0.58 45.32 5.66
CA ARG A 812 -0.72 46.66 6.24
C ARG A 812 -2.15 47.18 6.10
N CYS A 813 -2.74 47.57 7.23
CA CYS A 813 -4.13 47.99 7.32
C CYS A 813 -4.28 49.38 8.00
N PRO A 814 -5.12 50.28 7.46
CA PRO A 814 -5.42 51.59 8.06
C PRO A 814 -5.90 51.47 9.52
N LEU A 815 -5.25 52.16 10.46
CA LEU A 815 -5.62 52.17 11.87
C LEU A 815 -6.32 53.48 12.27
N SER A 816 -5.64 54.60 12.06
CA SER A 816 -6.11 55.91 12.55
C SER A 816 -5.64 57.05 11.63
N LEU A 817 -6.36 58.16 11.63
CA LEU A 817 -5.96 59.41 10.98
C LEU A 817 -6.15 60.57 11.96
N GLN A 818 -5.07 61.26 12.32
CA GLN A 818 -5.10 62.44 13.20
C GLN A 818 -5.86 62.18 14.52
N GLY A 819 -5.65 61.02 15.14
CA GLY A 819 -6.30 60.62 16.40
C GLY A 819 -7.71 60.01 16.25
N HIS A 820 -8.30 60.04 15.05
CA HIS A 820 -9.59 59.39 14.78
C HIS A 820 -9.37 57.95 14.30
N ALA A 821 -10.02 56.98 14.94
CA ALA A 821 -9.91 55.57 14.57
C ALA A 821 -10.65 55.29 13.26
N LEU A 822 -10.10 54.42 12.41
CA LEU A 822 -10.67 54.03 11.12
C LEU A 822 -11.14 52.57 11.14
N LEU A 823 -10.20 51.64 11.23
CA LEU A 823 -10.47 50.20 11.24
C LEU A 823 -9.83 49.59 12.49
N TYR A 824 -10.69 49.06 13.35
CA TYR A 824 -10.32 48.46 14.62
C TYR A 824 -10.01 46.98 14.43
N PRO A 825 -8.77 46.53 14.68
CA PRO A 825 -8.41 45.12 14.54
C PRO A 825 -8.95 44.29 15.72
N LEU A 826 -9.72 43.23 15.42
CA LEU A 826 -10.29 42.33 16.43
C LEU A 826 -9.44 41.07 16.60
N GLU A 827 -9.36 40.27 15.54
CA GLU A 827 -8.72 38.96 15.56
C GLU A 827 -8.30 38.57 14.14
N PHE A 828 -7.34 37.65 14.03
CA PHE A 828 -7.00 37.01 12.78
C PHE A 828 -6.93 35.50 12.96
N SER A 829 -7.17 34.75 11.89
CA SER A 829 -7.02 33.30 11.85
C SER A 829 -6.25 32.90 10.59
N THR A 830 -5.45 31.86 10.72
CA THR A 830 -4.64 31.30 9.64
C THR A 830 -5.09 29.89 9.30
N LYS A 831 -4.99 29.52 8.02
CA LYS A 831 -5.24 28.16 7.54
C LYS A 831 -4.15 27.77 6.55
N GLY A 832 -3.56 26.60 6.76
CA GLY A 832 -2.38 26.14 6.00
C GLY A 832 -1.07 26.49 6.72
N PRO A 833 0.10 26.32 6.05
CA PRO A 833 1.42 26.48 6.66
C PRO A 833 1.79 27.98 6.78
N ILE A 834 1.07 28.75 7.58
CA ILE A 834 1.29 30.19 7.77
C ILE A 834 1.12 30.60 9.23
N ASN A 835 2.14 31.28 9.76
CA ASN A 835 2.16 31.79 11.13
C ASN A 835 2.35 33.31 11.12
N CYS A 836 1.41 34.03 11.72
CA CYS A 836 1.37 35.49 11.69
C CYS A 836 1.58 36.12 13.07
N THR A 837 2.23 37.27 13.09
CA THR A 837 2.49 38.10 14.26
C THR A 837 2.07 39.53 13.97
N ALA A 838 1.36 40.15 14.91
CA ALA A 838 0.89 41.53 14.78
C ALA A 838 1.86 42.46 15.51
N ASP A 839 2.10 43.64 14.94
CA ASP A 839 2.92 44.70 15.56
C ASP A 839 2.24 45.39 16.74
N ARG A 840 0.91 45.29 16.83
CA ARG A 840 0.06 45.86 17.87
C ARG A 840 -0.87 44.80 18.46
N ASN A 841 -1.25 45.00 19.71
CA ASN A 841 -2.21 44.14 20.39
C ASN A 841 -3.57 44.17 19.67
N MET A 842 -3.96 43.02 19.13
CA MET A 842 -5.30 42.78 18.59
C MET A 842 -6.34 42.96 19.70
N ASN A 843 -7.50 43.55 19.36
CA ASN A 843 -8.56 43.87 20.32
C ASN A 843 -8.06 44.59 21.60
N HIS A 844 -7.25 45.65 21.45
CA HIS A 844 -6.64 46.36 22.58
C HIS A 844 -7.62 46.90 23.65
N ARG A 845 -8.93 47.01 23.34
CA ARG A 845 -9.99 47.40 24.30
C ARG A 845 -10.66 46.21 25.01
N ASN A 846 -10.21 44.98 24.78
CA ASN A 846 -10.78 43.75 25.35
C ASN A 846 -12.31 43.64 25.16
N LEU A 847 -12.79 44.01 23.97
CA LEU A 847 -14.21 43.96 23.65
C LEU A 847 -14.69 42.50 23.64
N LYS A 848 -15.89 42.24 24.18
CA LYS A 848 -16.50 40.91 24.10
C LYS A 848 -16.88 40.63 22.65
N VAL A 849 -16.20 39.66 22.04
CA VAL A 849 -16.48 39.19 20.68
C VAL A 849 -17.68 38.24 20.74
N SER A 850 -18.73 38.55 19.98
CA SER A 850 -19.93 37.74 19.99
C SER A 850 -19.81 36.58 18.99
N ASN A 851 -20.05 35.35 19.46
CA ASN A 851 -20.54 34.26 18.63
C ASN A 851 -22.05 34.44 18.48
N CYS A 852 -22.57 34.32 17.25
CA CYS A 852 -23.94 34.65 16.90
C CYS A 852 -25.00 34.11 17.88
N HIS A 853 -25.99 34.97 18.17
CA HIS A 853 -27.23 34.80 18.95
C HIS A 853 -27.19 35.17 20.44
N ALA A 854 -27.41 36.45 20.73
CA ALA A 854 -28.21 36.85 21.89
C ALA A 854 -28.93 38.18 21.62
N ARG A 855 -30.26 38.18 21.72
CA ARG A 855 -31.10 39.38 21.77
C ARG A 855 -30.83 40.10 23.09
N VAL A 856 -30.55 41.40 23.04
CA VAL A 856 -30.56 42.27 24.22
C VAL A 856 -31.55 43.40 23.99
N THR A 857 -32.55 43.42 24.87
CA THR A 857 -33.53 44.48 25.10
C THR A 857 -32.86 45.71 25.71
N GLY A 858 -33.07 46.89 25.13
CA GLY A 858 -32.56 48.16 25.65
C GLY A 858 -33.67 49.17 25.92
N SER A 859 -33.69 49.71 27.14
CA SER A 859 -34.54 50.81 27.60
C SER A 859 -33.95 52.20 27.23
N ASN A 860 -34.69 53.25 27.54
CA ASN A 860 -34.58 54.62 27.03
C ASN A 860 -33.53 55.53 27.72
N GLY A 861 -33.07 56.53 26.95
CA GLY A 861 -32.46 57.81 27.40
C GLY A 861 -30.98 57.93 26.99
N ALA A 862 -30.40 59.08 26.61
CA ALA A 862 -30.84 60.46 26.38
C ALA A 862 -29.77 61.19 25.51
N LYS A 863 -30.10 62.38 24.98
CA LYS A 863 -29.29 63.23 24.08
C LYS A 863 -28.20 64.05 24.80
N SER A 864 -27.16 64.45 24.05
CA SER A 864 -26.33 65.70 24.11
C SER A 864 -24.89 65.37 23.65
N GLU A 865 -24.08 66.18 22.96
CA GLU A 865 -24.10 67.44 22.19
C GLU A 865 -22.78 67.44 21.37
N SER A 866 -22.67 68.27 20.33
CA SER A 866 -21.64 68.32 19.28
C SER A 866 -20.28 68.92 19.68
N GLU A 867 -19.19 68.56 18.96
CA GLU A 867 -18.21 69.54 18.41
C GLU A 867 -17.27 68.98 17.30
N ASP A 868 -17.00 69.86 16.32
CA ASP A 868 -16.03 69.93 15.20
C ASP A 868 -15.96 68.92 14.02
N LEU A 869 -16.01 69.50 12.80
CA LEU A 869 -16.19 68.82 11.51
C LEU A 869 -14.85 68.62 10.76
N TYR A 870 -14.41 67.37 10.58
CA TYR A 870 -13.19 67.00 9.84
C TYR A 870 -13.49 66.52 8.40
N LEU A 871 -12.71 66.96 7.41
CA LEU A 871 -12.79 66.49 6.02
C LEU A 871 -11.81 65.32 5.80
N LEU A 872 -12.33 64.10 5.71
CA LEU A 872 -11.53 62.91 5.40
C LEU A 872 -11.16 62.83 3.89
N PRO A 873 -9.92 62.44 3.53
CA PRO A 873 -9.53 62.19 2.15
C PRO A 873 -10.33 61.05 1.49
N ARG A 874 -10.51 61.12 0.16
CA ARG A 874 -11.24 60.11 -0.65
C ARG A 874 -10.64 58.69 -0.59
N TRP A 875 -9.32 58.59 -0.38
CA TRP A 875 -8.60 57.32 -0.30
C TRP A 875 -7.86 57.25 1.03
N LEU A 876 -8.13 56.23 1.83
CA LEU A 876 -7.49 55.99 3.12
C LEU A 876 -6.65 54.72 3.01
N SER A 877 -5.33 54.88 3.00
CA SER A 877 -4.34 53.81 2.80
C SER A 877 -3.16 53.99 3.74
N CYS A 878 -2.34 52.96 3.92
CA CYS A 878 -1.14 53.07 4.76
C CYS A 878 -0.06 54.03 4.26
N SER A 879 -0.26 54.65 3.10
CA SER A 879 0.61 55.73 2.62
C SER A 879 0.25 57.10 3.20
N ASN A 880 -0.98 57.28 3.72
CA ASN A 880 -1.49 58.57 4.17
C ASN A 880 -2.22 58.53 5.53
N VAL A 881 -2.25 57.39 6.20
CA VAL A 881 -2.85 57.19 7.53
C VAL A 881 -1.92 56.33 8.39
N GLU A 882 -2.07 56.38 9.72
CA GLU A 882 -1.36 55.47 10.62
C GLU A 882 -1.88 54.04 10.40
N CYS A 883 -1.00 53.05 10.34
CA CYS A 883 -1.35 51.66 10.10
C CYS A 883 -0.86 50.72 11.19
N TRP A 884 -1.53 49.58 11.24
CA TRP A 884 -1.06 48.38 11.94
C TRP A 884 -0.62 47.35 10.90
N THR A 885 0.32 46.49 11.29
CA THR A 885 0.95 45.52 10.40
C THR A 885 0.87 44.10 10.96
N LEU A 886 0.76 43.14 10.04
CA LEU A 886 0.78 41.72 10.34
C LEU A 886 1.86 41.06 9.50
N GLN A 887 2.88 40.50 10.15
CA GLN A 887 3.97 39.77 9.51
C GLN A 887 3.72 38.27 9.62
N CYS A 888 3.63 37.61 8.48
CA CYS A 888 3.32 36.21 8.34
C CYS A 888 4.47 35.45 7.70
N ASN A 889 5.00 34.45 8.41
CA ASN A 889 5.95 33.50 7.87
C ASN A 889 5.17 32.34 7.27
N VAL A 890 5.32 32.16 5.96
CA VAL A 890 4.73 31.06 5.21
C VAL A 890 5.78 29.96 5.11
N GLY A 891 5.42 28.79 5.62
CA GLY A 891 6.22 27.56 5.52
C GLY A 891 6.19 26.98 4.10
N LEU A 892 6.44 25.67 4.00
CA LEU A 892 6.56 24.99 2.72
C LEU A 892 5.22 24.98 1.95
N LEU A 893 5.21 25.57 0.74
CA LEU A 893 4.09 25.52 -0.20
C LEU A 893 4.42 24.63 -1.40
N GLU A 894 3.71 23.52 -1.51
CA GLU A 894 3.77 22.59 -2.66
C GLU A 894 2.86 23.04 -3.81
N LYS A 895 3.07 22.45 -4.99
CA LYS A 895 2.22 22.66 -6.18
C LYS A 895 0.74 22.41 -5.84
N GLY A 896 -0.10 23.41 -6.05
CA GLY A 896 -1.54 23.36 -5.80
C GLY A 896 -1.96 23.59 -4.34
N THR A 897 -1.03 23.82 -3.41
CA THR A 897 -1.36 24.10 -2.01
C THR A 897 -1.57 25.59 -1.75
N THR A 898 -2.38 25.92 -0.75
CA THR A 898 -2.72 27.30 -0.39
C THR A 898 -2.47 27.62 1.09
N ALA A 899 -2.13 28.88 1.35
CA ALA A 899 -2.09 29.48 2.67
C ALA A 899 -3.09 30.64 2.72
N ILE A 900 -3.96 30.65 3.73
CA ILE A 900 -5.05 31.61 3.86
C ILE A 900 -4.90 32.38 5.18
N LEU A 901 -4.99 33.70 5.08
CA LEU A 901 -5.04 34.62 6.21
C LEU A 901 -6.40 35.32 6.23
N ASN A 902 -7.12 35.17 7.33
CA ASN A 902 -8.38 35.85 7.55
C ASN A 902 -8.25 36.87 8.69
N VAL A 903 -8.60 38.12 8.41
CA VAL A 903 -8.49 39.24 9.35
C VAL A 903 -9.88 39.83 9.59
N ARG A 904 -10.34 39.78 10.83
CA ARG A 904 -11.60 40.36 11.26
C ARG A 904 -11.36 41.72 11.92
N SER A 905 -12.13 42.71 11.49
CA SER A 905 -12.05 44.08 11.96
C SER A 905 -13.42 44.73 12.06
N ARG A 906 -13.48 45.90 12.69
CA ARG A 906 -14.69 46.74 12.78
C ARG A 906 -14.36 48.12 12.25
N ILE A 907 -15.23 48.67 11.40
CA ILE A 907 -15.12 50.08 11.01
C ILE A 907 -15.59 50.94 12.19
N TRP A 908 -14.82 51.96 12.56
CA TRP A 908 -15.16 52.85 13.67
C TRP A 908 -16.31 53.80 13.28
N ALA A 909 -17.53 53.46 13.67
CA ALA A 909 -18.73 54.09 13.13
C ALA A 909 -18.86 55.58 13.47
N GLU A 910 -18.35 56.04 14.62
CA GLU A 910 -18.37 57.46 15.01
C GLU A 910 -17.65 58.34 13.98
N THR A 911 -16.42 57.96 13.61
CA THR A 911 -15.58 58.68 12.65
C THR A 911 -16.28 58.88 11.30
N PHE A 912 -17.05 57.90 10.83
CA PHE A 912 -17.76 57.97 9.53
C PHE A 912 -19.20 58.52 9.65
N THR A 913 -19.74 58.63 10.86
CA THR A 913 -21.08 59.21 11.11
C THR A 913 -20.99 60.73 11.25
N GLU A 914 -19.94 61.25 11.89
CA GLU A 914 -19.71 62.71 12.01
C GLU A 914 -19.38 63.37 10.65
N VAL A 915 -18.84 62.60 9.69
CA VAL A 915 -18.45 63.07 8.35
C VAL A 915 -19.61 63.07 7.33
N TYR A 916 -20.81 62.59 7.73
CA TYR A 916 -22.02 62.47 6.89
C TYR A 916 -22.40 63.78 6.16
N THR A 917 -21.99 64.95 6.67
CA THR A 917 -22.32 66.26 6.10
C THR A 917 -21.70 66.56 4.73
N THR A 918 -20.74 65.76 4.25
CA THR A 918 -20.00 66.05 2.99
C THR A 918 -20.36 65.18 1.78
N GLY A 919 -21.13 64.10 1.96
CA GLY A 919 -21.70 63.29 0.86
C GLY A 919 -20.69 62.62 -0.09
N GLN A 920 -19.42 62.43 0.31
CA GLN A 920 -18.38 61.84 -0.55
C GLN A 920 -18.09 60.36 -0.22
N LEU A 921 -17.95 59.53 -1.25
CA LEU A 921 -17.49 58.12 -1.14
C LEU A 921 -16.05 58.05 -0.60
N GLN A 922 -15.83 57.29 0.48
CA GLN A 922 -14.50 57.04 1.04
C GLN A 922 -14.11 55.57 0.88
N VAL A 923 -12.84 55.33 0.61
CA VAL A 923 -12.34 53.99 0.27
C VAL A 923 -11.16 53.63 1.17
N LEU A 924 -11.33 52.61 2.00
CA LEU A 924 -10.27 52.01 2.82
C LEU A 924 -9.50 51.00 1.98
N LYS A 925 -8.17 51.14 1.92
CA LYS A 925 -7.27 50.27 1.15
C LYS A 925 -6.28 49.57 2.07
N SER A 926 -6.44 48.25 2.20
CA SER A 926 -5.45 47.38 2.84
C SER A 926 -4.48 46.86 1.79
N THR A 927 -3.18 46.95 2.06
CA THR A 927 -2.12 46.54 1.13
C THR A 927 -1.36 45.36 1.68
N ILE A 928 -1.15 44.33 0.86
CA ILE A 928 -0.37 43.16 1.21
C ILE A 928 0.90 43.11 0.36
N LEU A 929 2.03 42.91 1.02
CA LEU A 929 3.38 42.83 0.45
C LEU A 929 3.86 41.38 0.51
N PHE A 930 4.35 40.91 -0.63
CA PHE A 930 5.01 39.62 -0.75
C PHE A 930 6.39 39.85 -1.36
N PHE A 931 7.45 39.53 -0.61
CA PHE A 931 8.81 39.97 -0.90
C PHE A 931 9.41 39.45 -2.22
N ILE A 932 8.73 38.52 -2.92
CA ILE A 932 9.17 37.96 -4.21
C ILE A 932 8.60 38.73 -5.43
N PHE A 933 7.52 39.51 -5.29
CA PHE A 933 6.86 40.21 -6.41
C PHE A 933 6.92 41.75 -6.31
N ALA A 934 6.96 42.41 -7.47
CA ALA A 934 6.89 43.88 -7.60
C ALA A 934 5.46 44.46 -7.79
N ARG A 935 4.43 43.61 -7.98
CA ARG A 935 3.02 44.04 -8.16
C ARG A 935 2.14 43.50 -7.03
N LEU A 936 1.42 44.40 -6.37
CA LEU A 936 0.75 44.18 -5.08
C LEU A 936 -0.78 44.18 -5.24
N PRO A 937 -1.51 43.11 -4.83
CA PRO A 937 -2.97 43.17 -4.76
C PRO A 937 -3.41 44.09 -3.61
N GLN A 938 -4.41 44.94 -3.86
CA GLN A 938 -5.01 45.81 -2.85
C GLN A 938 -6.43 45.35 -2.57
N VAL A 939 -6.76 45.14 -1.30
CA VAL A 939 -8.15 44.87 -0.87
C VAL A 939 -8.80 46.20 -0.53
N VAL A 940 -9.96 46.43 -1.13
CA VAL A 940 -10.64 47.71 -1.11
C VAL A 940 -12.01 47.54 -0.45
N THR A 941 -12.27 48.31 0.61
CA THR A 941 -13.58 48.38 1.26
C THR A 941 -14.15 49.81 1.11
N PRO A 942 -15.09 50.03 0.17
CA PRO A 942 -15.76 51.31 0.00
C PRO A 942 -16.83 51.51 1.09
N VAL A 943 -16.82 52.71 1.68
CA VAL A 943 -17.79 53.20 2.64
C VAL A 943 -18.73 54.16 1.92
N VAL A 944 -20.02 53.79 1.86
CA VAL A 944 -21.06 54.48 1.08
C VAL A 944 -22.10 55.07 2.03
N TRP A 945 -22.46 56.34 1.84
CA TRP A 945 -23.56 56.97 2.57
C TRP A 945 -24.87 56.82 1.81
N ASN A 946 -25.91 56.32 2.47
CA ASN A 946 -27.25 56.39 1.91
C ASN A 946 -27.72 57.84 1.95
N LYS A 947 -28.08 58.40 0.78
CA LYS A 947 -28.96 59.58 0.75
C LYS A 947 -30.27 59.18 1.42
N PRO A 948 -30.99 60.08 2.12
CA PRO A 948 -32.30 59.76 2.66
C PRO A 948 -33.22 59.45 1.47
N ASP A 949 -33.45 58.15 1.25
CA ASP A 949 -34.43 57.70 0.28
C ASP A 949 -35.79 58.13 0.81
N ILE A 950 -36.45 58.99 0.05
CA ILE A 950 -37.90 59.12 0.05
C ILE A 950 -38.41 57.69 -0.08
N GLU A 951 -39.14 57.19 0.92
CA GLU A 951 -39.89 55.95 0.83
C GLU A 951 -40.87 56.06 -0.33
N ASN A 952 -40.43 55.75 -1.54
CA ASN A 952 -41.32 55.48 -2.65
C ASN A 952 -41.85 54.08 -2.42
N SER A 953 -42.86 53.97 -1.56
CA SER A 953 -43.72 52.80 -1.49
C SER A 953 -44.23 52.54 -2.90
N VAL A 954 -43.75 51.48 -3.55
CA VAL A 954 -44.26 51.07 -4.86
C VAL A 954 -45.76 50.78 -4.66
N PRO A 955 -46.65 51.52 -5.34
CA PRO A 955 -48.08 51.37 -5.12
C PRO A 955 -48.52 49.92 -5.35
N LEU A 956 -49.36 49.39 -4.46
CA LEU A 956 -49.83 48.00 -4.48
C LEU A 956 -50.44 47.59 -5.83
N TRP A 957 -50.98 48.55 -6.59
CA TRP A 957 -51.51 48.30 -7.94
C TRP A 957 -50.45 47.86 -8.95
N ILE A 958 -49.19 48.30 -8.80
CA ILE A 958 -48.08 47.88 -9.68
C ILE A 958 -47.70 46.42 -9.41
N ILE A 959 -47.74 45.98 -8.15
CA ILE A 959 -47.51 44.58 -7.78
C ILE A 959 -48.63 43.69 -8.33
N ILE A 960 -49.87 44.12 -8.22
CA ILE A 960 -51.03 43.39 -8.77
C ILE A 960 -50.95 43.32 -10.31
N LEU A 961 -50.56 44.39 -10.99
CA LEU A 961 -50.38 44.41 -12.43
C LEU A 961 -49.23 43.50 -12.89
N ALA A 962 -48.13 43.44 -12.15
CA ALA A 962 -47.01 42.54 -12.44
C ALA A 962 -47.41 41.06 -12.29
N ILE A 963 -48.21 40.72 -11.27
CA ILE A 963 -48.73 39.36 -11.07
C ILE A 963 -49.69 38.98 -12.20
N LEU A 964 -50.62 39.87 -12.58
CA LEU A 964 -51.55 39.63 -13.69
C LEU A 964 -50.82 39.47 -15.03
N ALA A 965 -49.81 40.30 -15.31
CA ALA A 965 -48.99 40.18 -16.51
C ALA A 965 -48.17 38.87 -16.51
N GLY A 966 -47.61 38.47 -15.37
CA GLY A 966 -46.88 37.21 -15.23
C GLY A 966 -47.76 35.97 -15.44
N LEU A 967 -48.97 35.97 -14.89
CA LEU A 967 -49.95 34.88 -15.08
C LEU A 967 -50.43 34.78 -16.53
N LEU A 968 -50.62 35.92 -17.20
CA LEU A 968 -51.04 35.96 -18.59
C LEU A 968 -49.92 35.46 -19.53
N LEU A 969 -48.67 35.82 -19.23
CA LEU A 969 -47.50 35.29 -19.93
C LEU A 969 -47.39 33.76 -19.74
N LEU A 970 -47.57 33.26 -18.51
CA LEU A 970 -47.51 31.83 -18.20
C LEU A 970 -48.61 31.05 -18.95
N ALA A 971 -49.84 31.56 -18.97
CA ALA A 971 -50.95 30.94 -19.70
C ALA A 971 -50.68 30.88 -21.21
N LEU A 972 -50.11 31.94 -21.79
CA LEU A 972 -49.72 31.98 -23.20
C LEU A 972 -48.61 30.97 -23.50
N LEU A 973 -47.64 30.81 -22.60
CA LEU A 973 -46.56 29.83 -22.71
C LEU A 973 -47.10 28.39 -22.66
N ILE A 974 -48.02 28.09 -21.74
CA ILE A 974 -48.69 26.79 -21.66
C ILE A 974 -49.50 26.51 -22.94
N TYR A 975 -50.22 27.50 -23.46
CA TYR A 975 -50.98 27.37 -24.71
C TYR A 975 -50.06 27.07 -25.91
N VAL A 976 -48.92 27.77 -26.01
CA VAL A 976 -47.90 27.53 -27.04
C VAL A 976 -47.34 26.11 -26.91
N LEU A 977 -46.91 25.69 -25.72
CA LEU A 977 -46.39 24.34 -25.46
C LEU A 977 -47.41 23.23 -25.75
N TYR A 978 -48.70 23.48 -25.46
CA TYR A 978 -49.80 22.59 -25.83
C TYR A 978 -49.97 22.48 -27.35
N ARG A 979 -49.92 23.60 -28.09
CA ARG A 979 -50.06 23.62 -29.56
C ARG A 979 -48.88 22.96 -30.27
N PHE A 980 -47.68 23.03 -29.69
CA PHE A 980 -46.47 22.34 -30.16
C PHE A 980 -46.40 20.87 -29.72
N GLY A 981 -47.45 20.33 -29.09
CA GLY A 981 -47.57 18.89 -28.82
C GLY A 981 -46.75 18.36 -27.64
N PHE A 982 -46.18 19.24 -26.81
CA PHE A 982 -45.33 18.87 -25.68
C PHE A 982 -46.04 17.98 -24.64
N PHE A 983 -47.37 18.08 -24.52
CA PHE A 983 -48.16 17.31 -23.53
C PHE A 983 -48.80 16.03 -24.09
N LYS A 984 -48.53 15.64 -25.35
CA LYS A 984 -48.96 14.34 -25.88
C LYS A 984 -47.92 13.26 -25.53
N ARG A 985 -48.14 12.53 -24.42
CA ARG A 985 -47.39 11.30 -24.13
C ARG A 985 -47.93 10.14 -24.98
N SER A 986 -47.05 9.51 -25.77
CA SER A 986 -47.20 8.14 -26.24
C SER A 986 -47.02 7.18 -25.06
N LEU A 987 -47.94 6.20 -24.90
CA LEU A 987 -47.80 5.15 -23.88
C LEU A 987 -46.51 4.33 -24.07
N PRO A 988 -45.86 3.88 -22.99
CA PRO A 988 -44.64 3.08 -23.06
C PRO A 988 -44.96 1.61 -23.37
N TYR A 989 -44.39 1.09 -24.47
CA TYR A 989 -44.24 -0.34 -24.71
C TYR A 989 -42.87 -0.78 -24.17
N GLY A 990 -42.87 -1.71 -23.22
CA GLY A 990 -41.77 -2.66 -23.00
C GLY A 990 -40.60 -2.21 -22.12
N THR A 991 -40.69 -2.47 -20.81
CA THR A 991 -39.57 -3.06 -20.07
C THR A 991 -40.05 -4.36 -19.44
N ALA A 992 -39.87 -5.45 -20.19
CA ALA A 992 -39.65 -6.76 -19.61
C ALA A 992 -38.14 -6.90 -19.37
N MET A 993 -37.78 -7.49 -18.23
CA MET A 993 -36.43 -7.75 -17.69
C MET A 993 -35.77 -6.55 -16.99
N GLU A 994 -35.43 -6.55 -15.71
CA GLU A 994 -35.58 -7.59 -14.68
C GLU A 994 -35.23 -6.96 -13.31
N LYS A 995 -36.22 -6.81 -12.43
CA LYS A 995 -35.97 -7.01 -10.99
C LYS A 995 -36.34 -8.46 -10.75
N ALA A 996 -35.33 -9.32 -10.81
CA ALA A 996 -35.43 -10.68 -10.31
C ALA A 996 -35.80 -10.60 -8.83
N GLN A 997 -36.81 -11.39 -8.50
CA GLN A 997 -37.37 -11.54 -7.18
C GLN A 997 -36.29 -11.92 -6.17
N LEU A 998 -36.43 -11.43 -4.94
CA LEU A 998 -36.36 -12.29 -3.76
C LEU A 998 -37.34 -11.72 -2.72
N LYS A 999 -38.53 -12.33 -2.71
CA LYS A 999 -39.47 -12.28 -1.60
C LYS A 999 -38.97 -13.31 -0.55
N PRO A 1000 -39.06 -13.04 0.75
CA PRO A 1000 -38.86 -14.07 1.77
C PRO A 1000 -40.05 -15.03 1.81
N GLN A 1001 -39.76 -16.29 2.15
CA GLN A 1001 -40.73 -17.33 2.52
C GLN A 1001 -41.35 -17.04 3.88
N ALA A 1002 -42.66 -17.25 3.98
CA ALA A 1002 -43.38 -17.70 5.18
C ALA A 1002 -44.45 -18.70 4.69
N ALA A 1003 -44.29 -19.99 4.99
CA ALA A 1003 -45.13 -20.85 5.85
C ALA A 1003 -46.67 -20.70 5.62
N SER A 1004 -47.47 -21.74 5.37
CA SER A 1004 -47.63 -23.00 6.13
C SER A 1004 -48.40 -24.08 5.33
N GLU A 1005 -48.21 -25.35 5.72
CA GLU A 1005 -49.10 -26.53 5.59
C GLU A 1005 -49.28 -27.26 4.24
N ALA A 1006 -48.50 -28.35 4.05
CA ALA A 1006 -48.96 -29.75 4.09
C ALA A 1006 -47.76 -30.72 4.11
#